data_AF-A0A374UVM9-F1
#
_entry.id   AF-A0A374UVM9-F1
#
_cell.length_a   1.000
_cell.length_b   1.000
_cell.length_c   1.000
_cell.angle_alpha   90.00
_cell.angle_beta   90.00
_cell.angle_gamma   90.00
#
_symmetry.space_group_name_H-M   'P 1'
#
loop_
_entity.id
_entity.type
_entity.pdbx_description
1 polymer ?
#
loop_
_entity_poly.entity_id
_entity_poly.type
_entity_poly.pdbx_seq_one_letter_code
_entity_poly.pdbx_strand_id
1 'polypeptide(L)'
;MNRLLGLISFLLVLAGSVSAKVVLPAIFSDNMVLQQNAQVNLWGKATPGERISVKASWADKAVAAKTNADGKWTVKLKTPTATKGQTVTVSGENTIVINNVLIGEVWLCTGQSNMEYPVSKHPDKKWMTGMTTEAEEMKDADYSEYRLFRVEHQLAPDGEKDDCQGRWLVCTPENLYDFSAVGFVFGRRLHKELGVPVGMIQSTWGGTHAESWTKMSVMKNNPLYADVLEDFALKNVKQEKGYCKVPSTLWNGMIHPILGYTIRGNIWYQGESNAIRYEKYQQVFTNMINSWRKEWKQPDMPFYFMQIAPHKGQPAGIREAQLKTWQSGLKNVGMAVVTDAADSTDIHPRNKRVAGERMALWALAKQYDKNVAYSGPLFKSMKVSGGKAVLSFEYAGDGLMTPENAPVKGFLVAGADRRFYPAEAVIKGAQLEVSASQVAVPVAVRYGFCNFFRVNLYNKAGLPAVPFRTDTWEQGSYARWFADSEMMRFPQAYQLDHGKRLFFGYAQGVGCCAMLQMWKATGERRYYDYVKQWADSLINEKGEIHLYDMSTYNLDFINSGKVLFDLYRETGDRRYKSAMDILIKQLKNQPRTLEGGFWHKLIYQHQMWLDGLYMASPFMAQYGAEFNKPEWVDEAVKQFRLCHKHTYDAKTGLYHHAWDESKSQRWANPETGHSPNFWGRSIGWWFMALVDALDFVPENHPGRADMIGYIRGLAETLPKYQDKAGLWYQVIDQPKRKGNFPEASVTTQCMYAYAKAVNKGYIDAKYRAVAEKALQGLKDKLLIEKQDGTLTLTRCCQVGGLGGHPYRDGSFEYYIGEKMRDNDSKATGPFIMGCLELEK
;
A
#
# COMPACT_ATOMS: atom_id res chain seq x y z
N MET A 1 -56.41 14.54 -71.68
CA MET A 1 -55.27 15.29 -72.25
C MET A 1 -54.19 15.34 -71.19
N ASN A 2 -52.93 14.90 -71.29
CA ASN A 2 -52.04 14.28 -72.29
C ASN A 2 -50.99 13.50 -71.45
N ARG A 3 -50.61 12.24 -71.74
CA ARG A 3 -49.47 11.80 -72.61
C ARG A 3 -48.19 12.63 -72.36
N LEU A 4 -46.96 12.13 -72.13
CA LEU A 4 -46.30 10.83 -72.37
C LEU A 4 -44.82 10.92 -71.87
N LEU A 5 -44.21 9.78 -71.47
CA LEU A 5 -42.78 9.35 -71.57
C LEU A 5 -41.64 10.18 -70.93
N GLY A 6 -40.57 9.61 -70.35
CA GLY A 6 -40.09 8.22 -70.34
C GLY A 6 -38.71 8.07 -69.66
N LEU A 7 -38.12 6.88 -69.85
CA LEU A 7 -36.83 6.33 -69.39
C LEU A 7 -36.75 5.73 -67.96
N ILE A 8 -37.01 4.43 -67.92
CA ILE A 8 -36.54 3.49 -66.89
C ILE A 8 -35.13 3.03 -67.30
N SER A 9 -34.10 3.34 -66.51
CA SER A 9 -32.79 2.65 -66.57
C SER A 9 -32.75 1.54 -65.54
N PHE A 10 -32.66 0.31 -66.02
CA PHE A 10 -32.57 -0.91 -65.24
C PHE A 10 -31.09 -1.11 -64.82
N LEU A 11 -30.74 -0.67 -63.60
CA LEU A 11 -29.43 -0.96 -63.00
C LEU A 11 -29.51 -2.32 -62.32
N LEU A 12 -29.09 -3.37 -63.03
CA LEU A 12 -28.79 -4.69 -62.45
C LEU A 12 -27.61 -4.51 -61.48
N VAL A 13 -27.90 -4.43 -60.17
CA VAL A 13 -26.87 -4.63 -59.14
C VAL A 13 -26.55 -6.13 -59.14
N LEU A 14 -25.49 -6.50 -59.83
CA LEU A 14 -24.78 -7.77 -59.62
C LEU A 14 -24.31 -7.79 -58.16
N ALA A 15 -25.12 -8.36 -57.28
CA ALA A 15 -24.70 -8.77 -55.95
C ALA A 15 -23.70 -9.93 -56.12
N GLY A 16 -22.43 -9.60 -56.36
CA GLY A 16 -21.35 -10.56 -56.28
C GLY A 16 -21.38 -11.20 -54.90
N SER A 17 -21.68 -12.49 -54.84
CA SER A 17 -21.57 -13.26 -53.61
C SER A 17 -20.12 -13.25 -53.19
N VAL A 18 -19.76 -12.42 -52.22
CA VAL A 18 -18.45 -12.47 -51.57
C VAL A 18 -18.42 -13.80 -50.79
N SER A 19 -17.86 -14.83 -51.42
CA SER A 19 -17.56 -16.11 -50.77
C SER A 19 -16.49 -15.87 -49.71
N ALA A 20 -16.87 -16.03 -48.44
CA ALA A 20 -15.98 -15.92 -47.31
C ALA A 20 -15.39 -17.30 -47.01
N LYS A 21 -14.09 -17.45 -47.23
CA LYS A 21 -13.34 -18.67 -46.89
C LYS A 21 -13.49 -18.98 -45.39
N VAL A 22 -13.44 -20.26 -45.06
CA VAL A 22 -13.27 -20.75 -43.69
C VAL A 22 -12.01 -20.13 -43.09
N VAL A 23 -12.16 -19.53 -41.91
CA VAL A 23 -11.09 -18.96 -41.08
C VAL A 23 -11.19 -19.54 -39.69
N LEU A 24 -10.05 -19.95 -39.14
CA LEU A 24 -9.90 -20.41 -37.77
C LEU A 24 -9.24 -19.31 -36.92
N PRO A 25 -9.66 -19.14 -35.66
CA PRO A 25 -8.93 -18.32 -34.70
C PRO A 25 -7.51 -18.84 -34.49
N ALA A 26 -6.57 -17.95 -34.14
CA ALA A 26 -5.14 -18.26 -34.05
C ALA A 26 -4.79 -19.41 -33.09
N ILE A 27 -5.63 -19.65 -32.09
CA ILE A 27 -5.50 -20.76 -31.12
C ILE A 27 -5.59 -22.14 -31.78
N PHE A 28 -6.16 -22.23 -32.99
CA PHE A 28 -6.18 -23.44 -33.82
C PHE A 28 -5.15 -23.32 -34.94
N SER A 29 -3.92 -23.70 -34.62
CA SER A 29 -2.78 -23.67 -35.54
C SER A 29 -1.91 -24.92 -35.38
N ASP A 30 -0.99 -25.13 -36.32
CA ASP A 30 -0.04 -26.23 -36.27
C ASP A 30 0.68 -26.29 -34.91
N ASN A 31 1.02 -27.50 -34.46
CA ASN A 31 1.63 -27.78 -33.16
C ASN A 31 0.70 -27.62 -31.93
N MET A 32 -0.60 -27.39 -32.11
CA MET A 32 -1.53 -27.25 -30.98
C MET A 32 -1.64 -28.49 -30.09
N VAL A 33 -2.13 -28.29 -28.87
CA VAL A 33 -2.45 -29.38 -27.92
C VAL A 33 -3.92 -29.32 -27.56
N LEU A 34 -4.64 -30.42 -27.80
CA LEU A 34 -6.03 -30.58 -27.36
C LEU A 34 -6.09 -31.35 -26.05
N GLN A 35 -7.02 -30.97 -25.16
CA GLN A 35 -7.23 -31.67 -23.90
C GLN A 35 -7.64 -33.13 -24.14
N GLN A 36 -6.95 -34.08 -23.50
CA GLN A 36 -7.23 -35.51 -23.58
C GLN A 36 -8.51 -35.90 -22.82
N ASN A 37 -9.10 -37.02 -23.21
CA ASN A 37 -10.29 -37.60 -22.57
C ASN A 37 -11.44 -36.60 -22.39
N ALA A 38 -11.64 -35.73 -23.38
CA ALA A 38 -12.59 -34.62 -23.30
C ALA A 38 -13.44 -34.50 -24.57
N GLN A 39 -14.50 -33.70 -24.47
CA GLN A 39 -15.22 -33.18 -25.63
C GLN A 39 -14.69 -31.79 -25.90
N VAL A 40 -13.78 -31.67 -26.86
CA VAL A 40 -13.12 -30.41 -27.19
C VAL A 40 -13.92 -29.64 -28.24
N ASN A 41 -14.02 -28.33 -28.08
CA ASN A 41 -14.67 -27.49 -29.08
C ASN A 41 -13.66 -27.05 -30.14
N LEU A 42 -14.06 -27.11 -31.41
CA LEU A 42 -13.41 -26.42 -32.52
C LEU A 42 -14.40 -25.42 -33.10
N TRP A 43 -13.97 -24.19 -33.37
CA TRP A 43 -14.84 -23.16 -33.91
C TRP A 43 -14.10 -22.29 -34.94
N GLY A 44 -14.87 -21.54 -35.71
CA GLY A 44 -14.35 -20.60 -36.69
C GLY A 44 -15.44 -19.77 -37.34
N LYS A 45 -15.06 -19.09 -38.41
CA LYS A 45 -15.96 -18.33 -39.27
C LYS A 45 -15.91 -18.87 -40.70
N ALA A 46 -17.01 -18.76 -41.42
CA ALA A 46 -17.09 -18.98 -42.87
C ALA A 46 -18.33 -18.26 -43.42
N THR A 47 -18.69 -18.47 -44.69
CA THR A 47 -19.88 -17.87 -45.29
C THR A 47 -21.14 -18.29 -44.50
N PRO A 48 -22.09 -17.40 -44.19
CA PRO A 48 -23.34 -17.77 -43.51
C PRO A 48 -24.12 -18.86 -44.26
N GLY A 49 -24.55 -19.90 -43.54
CA GLY A 49 -25.23 -21.06 -44.11
C GLY A 49 -24.33 -22.12 -44.77
N GLU A 50 -23.02 -21.88 -44.88
CA GLU A 50 -22.03 -22.85 -45.36
C GLU A 50 -21.97 -24.10 -44.47
N ARG A 51 -21.80 -25.27 -45.11
CA ARG A 51 -21.60 -26.54 -44.42
C ARG A 51 -20.11 -26.78 -44.21
N ILE A 52 -19.71 -26.86 -42.95
CA ILE A 52 -18.34 -27.14 -42.52
C ILE A 52 -18.23 -28.61 -42.11
N SER A 53 -17.17 -29.29 -42.55
CA SER A 53 -16.83 -30.66 -42.20
C SER A 53 -15.48 -30.69 -41.49
N VAL A 54 -15.42 -31.29 -40.30
CA VAL A 54 -14.19 -31.40 -39.50
C VAL A 54 -13.84 -32.87 -39.31
N LYS A 55 -12.69 -33.28 -39.83
CA LYS A 55 -12.15 -34.65 -39.75
C LYS A 55 -10.89 -34.66 -38.90
N ALA A 56 -10.97 -35.28 -37.74
CA ALA A 56 -9.81 -35.59 -36.94
C ALA A 56 -9.22 -36.95 -37.35
N SER A 57 -7.89 -37.05 -37.43
CA SER A 57 -7.17 -38.28 -37.79
C SER A 57 -7.43 -39.47 -36.85
N TRP A 58 -7.78 -39.21 -35.58
CA TRP A 58 -8.14 -40.23 -34.59
C TRP A 58 -9.62 -40.63 -34.58
N ALA A 59 -10.45 -40.05 -35.47
CA ALA A 59 -11.88 -40.32 -35.50
C ALA A 59 -12.29 -40.91 -36.86
N ASP A 60 -13.14 -41.95 -36.86
CA ASP A 60 -13.55 -42.65 -38.09
C ASP A 60 -14.43 -41.78 -39.00
N LYS A 61 -15.23 -40.87 -38.43
CA LYS A 61 -16.18 -40.02 -39.16
C LYS A 61 -15.85 -38.54 -38.97
N ALA A 62 -16.09 -37.76 -40.01
CA ALA A 62 -16.08 -36.31 -39.90
C ALA A 62 -17.33 -35.81 -39.16
N VAL A 63 -17.18 -34.72 -38.41
CA VAL A 63 -18.29 -34.02 -37.75
C VAL A 63 -18.64 -32.80 -38.60
N ALA A 64 -19.93 -32.61 -38.89
CA ALA A 64 -20.39 -31.46 -39.69
C ALA A 64 -21.07 -30.41 -38.81
N ALA A 65 -20.89 -29.13 -39.18
CA ALA A 65 -21.64 -28.01 -38.66
C ALA A 65 -22.14 -27.14 -39.83
N LYS A 66 -23.14 -26.30 -39.56
CA LYS A 66 -23.56 -25.24 -40.46
C LYS A 66 -23.25 -23.91 -39.80
N THR A 67 -22.68 -22.97 -40.54
CA THR A 67 -22.49 -21.60 -40.02
C THR A 67 -23.83 -20.93 -39.76
N ASN A 68 -23.89 -20.15 -38.68
CA ASN A 68 -25.05 -19.34 -38.34
C ASN A 68 -25.12 -18.06 -39.20
N ALA A 69 -26.11 -17.19 -38.94
CA ALA A 69 -26.29 -15.93 -39.65
C ALA A 69 -25.08 -14.97 -39.53
N ASP A 70 -24.32 -15.07 -38.43
CA ASP A 70 -23.10 -14.28 -38.19
C ASP A 70 -21.85 -14.95 -38.78
N GLY A 71 -22.02 -16.03 -39.56
CA GLY A 71 -20.93 -16.79 -40.16
C GLY A 71 -20.14 -17.67 -39.19
N LYS A 72 -20.53 -17.76 -37.92
CA LYS A 72 -19.85 -18.55 -36.88
C LYS A 72 -20.29 -20.01 -36.91
N TRP A 73 -19.36 -20.93 -36.68
CA TRP A 73 -19.64 -22.35 -36.53
C TRP A 73 -18.87 -22.95 -35.35
N THR A 74 -19.36 -24.08 -34.82
CA THR A 74 -18.67 -24.84 -33.76
C THR A 74 -18.98 -26.32 -33.91
N VAL A 75 -17.98 -27.17 -33.73
CA VAL A 75 -18.11 -28.63 -33.61
C VAL A 75 -17.53 -29.10 -32.28
N LYS A 76 -17.97 -30.27 -31.82
CA LYS A 76 -17.34 -30.98 -30.70
C LYS A 76 -16.63 -32.22 -31.21
N LEU A 77 -15.39 -32.41 -30.78
CA LEU A 77 -14.58 -33.58 -31.07
C LEU A 77 -14.31 -34.33 -29.77
N LYS A 78 -14.57 -35.64 -29.74
CA LYS A 78 -14.12 -36.50 -28.65
C LYS A 78 -12.64 -36.76 -28.81
N THR A 79 -11.82 -36.43 -27.81
CA THR A 79 -10.39 -36.73 -27.81
C THR A 79 -10.11 -38.05 -27.08
N PRO A 80 -9.17 -38.88 -27.57
CA PRO A 80 -8.69 -40.05 -26.84
C PRO A 80 -7.81 -39.64 -25.65
N THR A 81 -7.26 -40.65 -24.97
CA THR A 81 -6.11 -40.49 -24.09
C THR A 81 -4.91 -39.96 -24.87
N ALA A 82 -3.93 -39.40 -24.14
CA ALA A 82 -2.74 -38.76 -24.69
C ALA A 82 -2.13 -39.48 -25.91
N THR A 83 -1.95 -38.74 -27.01
CA THR A 83 -1.37 -39.23 -28.26
C THR A 83 -0.71 -38.10 -29.05
N LYS A 84 0.09 -38.45 -30.06
CA LYS A 84 1.00 -37.54 -30.77
C LYS A 84 0.81 -37.66 -32.28
N GLY A 85 1.33 -36.69 -33.03
CA GLY A 85 1.39 -36.74 -34.50
C GLY A 85 0.03 -36.75 -35.20
N GLN A 86 -0.99 -36.17 -34.56
CA GLN A 86 -2.34 -36.13 -35.14
C GLN A 86 -2.50 -34.95 -36.10
N THR A 87 -3.52 -35.03 -36.94
CA THR A 87 -4.01 -33.94 -37.79
C THR A 87 -5.50 -33.69 -37.61
N VAL A 88 -5.92 -32.45 -37.87
CA VAL A 88 -7.33 -32.06 -37.98
C VAL A 88 -7.54 -31.30 -39.29
N THR A 89 -8.45 -31.80 -40.12
CA THR A 89 -8.81 -31.18 -41.41
C THR A 89 -10.18 -30.53 -41.30
N VAL A 90 -10.26 -29.24 -41.61
CA VAL A 90 -11.51 -28.47 -41.68
C VAL A 90 -11.77 -28.14 -43.15
N SER A 91 -12.90 -28.61 -43.67
CA SER A 91 -13.30 -28.44 -45.07
C SER A 91 -14.63 -27.70 -45.18
N GLY A 92 -14.64 -26.64 -45.98
CA GLY A 92 -15.80 -25.91 -46.47
C GLY A 92 -15.54 -25.52 -47.93
N GLU A 93 -15.71 -24.25 -48.28
CA GLU A 93 -15.31 -23.69 -49.58
C GLU A 93 -13.79 -23.75 -49.81
N ASN A 94 -13.01 -23.72 -48.72
CA ASN A 94 -11.58 -24.05 -48.69
C ASN A 94 -11.31 -25.15 -47.66
N THR A 95 -10.12 -25.74 -47.72
CA THR A 95 -9.66 -26.72 -46.73
C THR A 95 -8.47 -26.16 -45.95
N ILE A 96 -8.52 -26.29 -44.63
CA ILE A 96 -7.44 -26.01 -43.70
C ILE A 96 -7.03 -27.32 -43.03
N VAL A 97 -5.74 -27.64 -43.03
CA VAL A 97 -5.18 -28.79 -42.32
C VAL A 97 -4.31 -28.28 -41.19
N ILE A 98 -4.62 -28.66 -39.96
CA ILE A 98 -3.81 -28.41 -38.77
C ILE A 98 -2.93 -29.63 -38.54
N ASN A 99 -1.61 -29.42 -38.56
CA ASN A 99 -0.60 -30.46 -38.45
C ASN A 99 0.01 -30.52 -37.04
N ASN A 100 0.61 -31.68 -36.73
CA ASN A 100 1.31 -31.93 -35.46
C ASN A 100 0.45 -31.62 -34.22
N VAL A 101 -0.82 -32.02 -34.27
CA VAL A 101 -1.74 -31.91 -33.14
C VAL A 101 -1.35 -32.94 -32.09
N LEU A 102 -1.10 -32.48 -30.87
CA LEU A 102 -0.94 -33.34 -29.71
C LEU A 102 -2.25 -33.43 -28.94
N ILE A 103 -2.46 -34.56 -28.27
CA ILE A 103 -3.56 -34.74 -27.33
C ILE A 103 -2.93 -35.02 -25.97
N GLY A 104 -3.28 -34.22 -24.96
CA GLY A 104 -2.60 -34.21 -23.67
C GLY A 104 -3.27 -33.30 -22.67
N GLU A 105 -2.51 -32.71 -21.75
CA GLU A 105 -3.04 -31.75 -20.77
C GLU A 105 -2.88 -30.32 -21.26
N VAL A 106 -3.95 -29.51 -21.16
CA VAL A 106 -3.91 -28.10 -21.55
C VAL A 106 -4.24 -27.22 -20.35
N TRP A 107 -3.35 -26.29 -20.04
CA TRP A 107 -3.51 -25.37 -18.92
C TRP A 107 -3.33 -23.92 -19.37
N LEU A 108 -4.08 -23.04 -18.71
CA LEU A 108 -3.98 -21.60 -18.89
C LEU A 108 -3.11 -21.00 -17.76
N CYS A 109 -2.21 -20.08 -18.09
CA CYS A 109 -1.49 -19.25 -17.13
C CYS A 109 -1.80 -17.77 -17.35
N THR A 110 -2.37 -17.15 -16.32
CA THR A 110 -2.95 -15.80 -16.41
C THR A 110 -2.60 -14.92 -15.22
N GLY A 111 -2.83 -13.62 -15.39
CA GLY A 111 -2.60 -12.62 -14.37
C GLY A 111 -1.66 -11.52 -14.84
N GLN A 112 -0.97 -10.89 -13.89
CA GLN A 112 -0.15 -9.71 -14.18
C GLN A 112 1.34 -10.03 -14.30
N SER A 113 2.18 -9.04 -14.02
CA SER A 113 3.62 -9.04 -14.24
C SER A 113 4.36 -10.19 -13.55
N ASN A 114 3.89 -10.71 -12.41
CA ASN A 114 4.52 -11.88 -11.79
C ASN A 114 4.22 -13.21 -12.51
N MET A 115 3.10 -13.31 -13.24
CA MET A 115 2.84 -14.41 -14.19
C MET A 115 3.52 -14.16 -15.53
N GLU A 116 3.47 -12.94 -16.06
CA GLU A 116 4.12 -12.56 -17.33
C GLU A 116 5.65 -12.70 -17.27
N TYR A 117 6.22 -12.62 -16.06
CA TYR A 117 7.66 -12.61 -15.82
C TYR A 117 8.40 -13.72 -16.61
N PRO A 118 9.34 -13.36 -17.49
CA PRO A 118 9.93 -14.32 -18.42
C PRO A 118 10.98 -15.22 -17.76
N VAL A 119 11.27 -16.35 -18.40
CA VAL A 119 12.39 -17.22 -18.03
C VAL A 119 13.71 -16.45 -18.11
N SER A 120 13.92 -15.75 -19.23
CA SER A 120 15.18 -15.07 -19.52
C SER A 120 15.07 -13.56 -19.40
N LYS A 121 16.20 -12.89 -19.13
CA LYS A 121 16.25 -11.43 -19.04
C LYS A 121 15.95 -10.79 -20.39
N HIS A 122 14.94 -9.92 -20.44
CA HIS A 122 14.60 -9.15 -21.64
C HIS A 122 15.53 -7.92 -21.76
N PRO A 123 16.09 -7.61 -22.95
CA PRO A 123 17.03 -6.49 -23.12
C PRO A 123 16.37 -5.12 -22.86
N ASP A 124 15.16 -4.91 -23.36
CA ASP A 124 14.51 -3.58 -23.35
C ASP A 124 13.57 -3.31 -22.16
N LYS A 125 13.29 -4.31 -21.32
CA LYS A 125 12.31 -4.19 -20.23
C LYS A 125 12.97 -4.37 -18.87
N LYS A 126 13.27 -3.25 -18.20
CA LYS A 126 14.04 -3.21 -16.93
C LYS A 126 13.53 -4.12 -15.81
N TRP A 127 12.22 -4.36 -15.73
CA TRP A 127 11.62 -5.20 -14.68
C TRP A 127 11.63 -6.70 -15.03
N MET A 128 11.81 -7.05 -16.31
CA MET A 128 11.89 -8.43 -16.79
C MET A 128 13.33 -8.95 -16.69
N THR A 129 13.78 -9.23 -15.47
CA THR A 129 15.21 -9.53 -15.21
C THR A 129 15.60 -11.01 -15.32
N GLY A 130 14.68 -11.86 -15.82
CA GLY A 130 14.88 -13.31 -15.89
C GLY A 130 14.86 -13.97 -14.50
N MET A 131 14.61 -15.28 -14.48
CA MET A 131 14.60 -16.05 -13.23
C MET A 131 16.01 -16.34 -12.75
N THR A 132 16.20 -16.56 -11.44
CA THR A 132 17.53 -16.83 -10.86
C THR A 132 18.20 -18.08 -11.44
N THR A 133 17.42 -19.01 -11.97
CA THR A 133 17.88 -20.28 -12.51
C THR A 133 17.87 -20.31 -14.04
N GLU A 134 17.79 -19.14 -14.70
CA GLU A 134 17.69 -18.98 -16.17
C GLU A 134 18.61 -19.91 -16.95
N ALA A 135 19.91 -19.94 -16.65
CA ALA A 135 20.88 -20.74 -17.39
C ALA A 135 20.61 -22.26 -17.33
N GLU A 136 20.21 -22.78 -16.18
CA GLU A 136 19.85 -24.20 -16.02
C GLU A 136 18.56 -24.52 -16.77
N GLU A 137 17.56 -23.64 -16.65
CA GLU A 137 16.25 -23.83 -17.26
C GLU A 137 16.32 -23.82 -18.78
N MET A 138 17.09 -22.89 -19.35
CA MET A 138 17.28 -22.77 -20.80
C MET A 138 18.08 -23.94 -21.39
N LYS A 139 19.04 -24.50 -20.64
CA LYS A 139 19.80 -25.68 -21.08
C LYS A 139 18.91 -26.91 -21.22
N ASP A 140 17.94 -27.08 -20.32
CA ASP A 140 17.06 -28.23 -20.27
C ASP A 140 15.75 -28.05 -21.06
N ALA A 141 15.58 -26.92 -21.76
CA ALA A 141 14.33 -26.50 -22.39
C ALA A 141 14.15 -27.02 -23.83
N ASP A 142 14.31 -28.33 -24.07
CA ASP A 142 14.06 -28.94 -25.38
C ASP A 142 13.07 -30.12 -25.27
N TYR A 143 11.78 -29.80 -25.27
CA TYR A 143 10.70 -30.76 -25.06
C TYR A 143 9.80 -30.81 -26.30
N SER A 144 9.98 -31.87 -27.10
CA SER A 144 9.20 -32.11 -28.32
C SER A 144 7.70 -32.36 -28.07
N GLU A 145 7.26 -32.53 -26.83
CA GLU A 145 5.87 -32.77 -26.42
C GLU A 145 5.29 -31.68 -25.52
N TYR A 146 6.08 -30.64 -25.26
CA TYR A 146 5.63 -29.46 -24.54
C TYR A 146 5.41 -28.32 -25.54
N ARG A 147 4.22 -27.73 -25.53
CA ARG A 147 3.82 -26.64 -26.42
C ARG A 147 3.49 -25.38 -25.66
N LEU A 148 3.86 -24.25 -26.24
CA LEU A 148 3.69 -22.91 -25.70
C LEU A 148 2.79 -22.12 -26.66
N PHE A 149 1.72 -21.53 -26.15
CA PHE A 149 0.91 -20.55 -26.88
C PHE A 149 0.90 -19.25 -26.09
N ARG A 150 1.31 -18.15 -26.71
CA ARG A 150 1.19 -16.82 -26.12
C ARG A 150 0.08 -16.06 -26.81
N VAL A 151 -0.87 -15.56 -26.02
CA VAL A 151 -1.81 -14.52 -26.46
C VAL A 151 -1.06 -13.20 -26.41
N GLU A 152 -0.86 -12.58 -27.57
CA GLU A 152 -0.22 -11.27 -27.64
C GLU A 152 -1.07 -10.19 -26.97
N HIS A 153 -0.40 -9.14 -26.50
CA HIS A 153 -1.04 -8.02 -25.81
C HIS A 153 -2.06 -7.31 -26.71
N GLN A 154 -3.35 -7.52 -26.41
CA GLN A 154 -4.46 -6.93 -27.15
C GLN A 154 -5.48 -6.29 -26.21
N LEU A 155 -5.56 -4.95 -26.24
CA LEU A 155 -6.59 -4.19 -25.52
C LEU A 155 -7.89 -4.14 -26.32
N ALA A 156 -9.02 -4.20 -25.64
CA ALA A 156 -10.34 -4.09 -26.27
C ALA A 156 -11.35 -3.42 -25.33
N PRO A 157 -11.23 -2.10 -25.08
CA PRO A 157 -12.13 -1.38 -24.18
C PRO A 157 -13.58 -1.30 -24.70
N ASP A 158 -13.77 -1.40 -26.02
CA ASP A 158 -15.07 -1.18 -26.67
C ASP A 158 -15.90 -2.45 -26.87
N GLY A 159 -15.34 -3.64 -26.60
CA GLY A 159 -16.09 -4.89 -26.70
C GLY A 159 -15.24 -6.13 -26.97
N GLU A 160 -15.85 -7.29 -26.79
CA GLU A 160 -15.25 -8.62 -26.93
C GLU A 160 -14.72 -8.86 -28.36
N LYS A 161 -13.50 -9.38 -28.47
CA LYS A 161 -12.86 -9.76 -29.73
C LYS A 161 -13.10 -11.24 -30.03
N ASP A 162 -13.30 -11.58 -31.30
CA ASP A 162 -13.52 -12.97 -31.73
C ASP A 162 -12.22 -13.78 -31.91
N ASP A 163 -11.07 -13.11 -32.03
CA ASP A 163 -9.77 -13.74 -32.25
C ASP A 163 -8.64 -12.93 -31.60
N CYS A 164 -7.54 -13.61 -31.33
CA CYS A 164 -6.31 -13.08 -30.76
C CYS A 164 -5.14 -13.26 -31.73
N GLN A 165 -4.03 -12.59 -31.43
CA GLN A 165 -2.76 -12.92 -32.07
C GLN A 165 -1.97 -13.90 -31.21
N GLY A 166 -1.37 -14.90 -31.83
CA GLY A 166 -0.59 -15.95 -31.17
C GLY A 166 -0.31 -17.12 -32.10
N ARG A 167 0.58 -18.02 -31.69
CA ARG A 167 0.85 -19.29 -32.38
C ARG A 167 1.36 -20.34 -31.40
N TRP A 168 1.08 -21.61 -31.69
CA TRP A 168 1.65 -22.73 -30.93
C TRP A 168 3.09 -22.99 -31.34
N LEU A 169 3.98 -23.04 -30.35
CA LEU A 169 5.41 -23.26 -30.51
C LEU A 169 5.85 -24.50 -29.73
N VAL A 170 6.80 -25.24 -30.30
CA VAL A 170 7.52 -26.29 -29.58
C VAL A 170 8.39 -25.65 -28.49
N CYS A 171 8.41 -26.22 -27.29
CA CYS A 171 9.28 -25.75 -26.23
C CYS A 171 10.74 -26.05 -26.58
N THR A 172 11.42 -25.04 -27.09
CA THR A 172 12.86 -24.98 -27.33
C THR A 172 13.44 -23.81 -26.51
N PRO A 173 14.76 -23.71 -26.32
CA PRO A 173 15.34 -22.57 -25.60
C PRO A 173 14.98 -21.23 -26.26
N GLU A 174 14.97 -21.17 -27.60
CA GLU A 174 14.57 -19.98 -28.36
C GLU A 174 13.11 -19.57 -28.09
N ASN A 175 12.17 -20.51 -28.19
CA ASN A 175 10.75 -20.23 -28.02
C ASN A 175 10.36 -19.98 -26.55
N LEU A 176 11.14 -20.50 -25.60
CA LEU A 176 10.90 -20.33 -24.16
C LEU A 176 11.34 -18.96 -23.63
N TYR A 177 12.29 -18.31 -24.30
CA TYR A 177 13.00 -17.12 -23.81
C TYR A 177 12.11 -16.06 -23.15
N ASP A 178 11.02 -15.65 -23.81
CA ASP A 178 10.07 -14.62 -23.31
C ASP A 178 8.72 -15.20 -22.84
N PHE A 179 8.65 -16.52 -22.60
CA PHE A 179 7.47 -17.17 -22.03
C PHE A 179 7.48 -17.09 -20.50
N SER A 180 6.29 -17.14 -19.89
CA SER A 180 6.08 -17.14 -18.45
C SER A 180 6.95 -18.17 -17.74
N ALA A 181 7.85 -17.73 -16.86
CA ALA A 181 8.70 -18.63 -16.08
C ALA A 181 7.88 -19.54 -15.16
N VAL A 182 6.82 -19.00 -14.55
CA VAL A 182 5.92 -19.78 -13.69
C VAL A 182 5.13 -20.79 -14.52
N GLY A 183 4.58 -20.36 -15.66
CA GLY A 183 3.86 -21.23 -16.59
C GLY A 183 4.73 -22.36 -17.14
N PHE A 184 5.98 -22.06 -17.50
CA PHE A 184 6.96 -23.03 -17.96
C PHE A 184 7.26 -24.09 -16.90
N VAL A 185 7.64 -23.66 -15.70
CA VAL A 185 8.02 -24.59 -14.63
C VAL A 185 6.84 -25.47 -14.21
N PHE A 186 5.63 -24.88 -14.16
CA PHE A 186 4.39 -25.61 -13.90
C PHE A 186 4.15 -26.71 -14.95
N GLY A 187 4.12 -26.35 -16.24
CA GLY A 187 3.81 -27.28 -17.32
C GLY A 187 4.88 -28.35 -17.48
N ARG A 188 6.16 -27.99 -17.32
CA ARG A 188 7.27 -28.95 -17.32
C ARG A 188 7.12 -29.98 -16.20
N ARG A 189 6.74 -29.55 -14.99
CA ARG A 189 6.57 -30.47 -13.87
C ARG A 189 5.43 -31.47 -14.15
N LEU A 190 4.31 -30.99 -14.70
CA LEU A 190 3.22 -31.88 -15.13
C LEU A 190 3.68 -32.85 -16.22
N HIS A 191 4.40 -32.37 -17.24
CA HIS A 191 4.90 -33.21 -18.33
C HIS A 191 5.78 -34.35 -17.79
N LYS A 192 6.74 -34.04 -16.90
CA LYS A 192 7.64 -35.03 -16.30
C LYS A 192 6.93 -36.04 -15.40
N GLU A 193 5.94 -35.61 -14.62
CA GLU A 193 5.24 -36.46 -13.63
C GLU A 193 4.10 -37.30 -14.20
N LEU A 194 3.51 -36.84 -15.30
CA LEU A 194 2.39 -37.51 -15.97
C LEU A 194 2.85 -38.31 -17.20
N GLY A 195 3.98 -37.97 -17.82
CA GLY A 195 4.48 -38.65 -19.01
C GLY A 195 3.60 -38.44 -20.24
N VAL A 196 2.88 -37.32 -20.32
CA VAL A 196 1.94 -36.97 -21.41
C VAL A 196 2.29 -35.62 -22.03
N PRO A 197 1.88 -35.34 -23.28
CA PRO A 197 2.00 -34.01 -23.86
C PRO A 197 1.33 -32.94 -23.01
N VAL A 198 1.94 -31.74 -22.97
CA VAL A 198 1.41 -30.59 -22.22
C VAL A 198 1.37 -29.37 -23.13
N GLY A 199 0.26 -28.64 -23.10
CA GLY A 199 0.11 -27.32 -23.72
C GLY A 199 -0.09 -26.26 -22.65
N MET A 200 0.73 -25.21 -22.66
CA MET A 200 0.54 -24.03 -21.82
C MET A 200 0.11 -22.85 -22.67
N ILE A 201 -1.03 -22.25 -22.32
CA ILE A 201 -1.55 -21.03 -22.92
C ILE A 201 -1.23 -19.88 -21.94
N GLN A 202 -0.46 -18.90 -22.36
CA GLN A 202 -0.15 -17.68 -21.61
C GLN A 202 -1.05 -16.53 -22.07
N SER A 203 -1.80 -15.96 -21.13
CA SER A 203 -2.58 -14.74 -21.33
C SER A 203 -2.37 -13.81 -20.13
N THR A 204 -1.39 -12.93 -20.23
CA THR A 204 -0.82 -12.18 -19.10
C THR A 204 -0.53 -10.74 -19.48
N TRP A 205 -0.67 -9.79 -18.55
CA TRP A 205 -0.27 -8.39 -18.78
C TRP A 205 0.07 -7.67 -17.46
N GLY A 206 1.27 -7.10 -17.36
CA GLY A 206 1.75 -6.34 -16.21
C GLY A 206 0.90 -5.14 -15.77
N GLY A 207 0.75 -4.99 -14.45
CA GLY A 207 0.14 -3.80 -13.85
C GLY A 207 -1.39 -3.77 -13.82
N THR A 208 -2.06 -4.84 -14.23
CA THR A 208 -3.53 -4.91 -14.36
C THR A 208 -4.24 -5.19 -13.04
N HIS A 209 -5.50 -4.76 -12.94
CA HIS A 209 -6.39 -5.19 -11.87
C HIS A 209 -7.20 -6.43 -12.28
N ALA A 210 -7.71 -7.21 -11.33
CA ALA A 210 -8.62 -8.34 -11.62
C ALA A 210 -9.87 -7.93 -12.44
N GLU A 211 -10.33 -6.69 -12.26
CA GLU A 211 -11.45 -6.07 -12.97
C GLU A 211 -11.20 -5.95 -14.49
N SER A 212 -9.94 -5.80 -14.92
CA SER A 212 -9.56 -5.78 -16.34
C SER A 212 -9.80 -7.13 -17.02
N TRP A 213 -9.72 -8.21 -16.23
CA TRP A 213 -9.91 -9.60 -16.64
C TRP A 213 -11.35 -10.11 -16.39
N THR A 214 -12.21 -9.26 -15.86
CA THR A 214 -13.60 -9.58 -15.52
C THR A 214 -14.55 -9.07 -16.59
N LYS A 215 -15.53 -9.90 -16.98
CA LYS A 215 -16.58 -9.51 -17.94
C LYS A 215 -17.39 -8.33 -17.43
N MET A 216 -17.68 -7.35 -18.29
CA MET A 216 -18.32 -6.09 -17.90
C MET A 216 -19.68 -6.31 -17.23
N SER A 217 -20.45 -7.30 -17.65
CA SER A 217 -21.77 -7.61 -17.08
C SER A 217 -21.73 -8.05 -15.61
N VAL A 218 -20.57 -8.48 -15.10
CA VAL A 218 -20.38 -8.81 -13.68
C VAL A 218 -20.23 -7.55 -12.82
N MET A 219 -19.63 -6.50 -13.40
CA MET A 219 -19.28 -5.26 -12.70
C MET A 219 -20.35 -4.19 -12.85
N LYS A 220 -21.02 -4.16 -14.01
CA LYS A 220 -22.05 -3.17 -14.33
C LYS A 220 -23.17 -3.22 -13.28
N ASN A 221 -23.51 -2.05 -12.73
CA ASN A 221 -24.53 -1.86 -11.69
C ASN A 221 -24.24 -2.55 -10.34
N ASN A 222 -22.99 -2.95 -10.08
CA ASN A 222 -22.60 -3.50 -8.79
C ASN A 222 -21.76 -2.47 -8.00
N PRO A 223 -22.24 -1.99 -6.83
CA PRO A 223 -21.54 -0.99 -6.01
C PRO A 223 -20.11 -1.37 -5.62
N LEU A 224 -19.78 -2.67 -5.57
CA LEU A 224 -18.43 -3.15 -5.32
C LEU A 224 -17.38 -2.52 -6.25
N TYR A 225 -17.77 -2.21 -7.49
CA TYR A 225 -16.89 -1.74 -8.56
C TYR A 225 -17.05 -0.26 -8.91
N ALA A 226 -17.89 0.50 -8.19
CA ALA A 226 -18.23 1.87 -8.55
C ALA A 226 -16.99 2.77 -8.70
N ASP A 227 -16.07 2.68 -7.74
CA ASP A 227 -14.78 3.38 -7.76
C ASP A 227 -13.91 2.96 -8.94
N VAL A 228 -13.76 1.66 -9.22
CA VAL A 228 -12.92 1.19 -10.33
C VAL A 228 -13.48 1.64 -11.67
N LEU A 229 -14.81 1.57 -11.84
CA LEU A 229 -15.51 1.98 -13.05
C LEU A 229 -15.40 3.48 -13.30
N GLU A 230 -15.28 4.28 -12.24
CA GLU A 230 -15.03 5.72 -12.34
C GLU A 230 -13.55 6.04 -12.57
N ASP A 231 -12.67 5.63 -11.66
CA ASP A 231 -11.24 5.95 -11.65
C ASP A 231 -10.52 5.48 -12.93
N PHE A 232 -10.91 4.30 -13.42
CA PHE A 232 -10.31 3.66 -14.60
C PHE A 232 -11.25 3.64 -15.81
N ALA A 233 -12.26 4.49 -15.81
CA ALA A 233 -13.01 4.79 -17.04
C ALA A 233 -12.03 5.23 -18.13
N LEU A 234 -12.29 4.82 -19.39
CA LEU A 234 -11.39 5.12 -20.51
C LEU A 234 -11.04 6.62 -20.61
N LYS A 235 -12.01 7.51 -20.37
CA LYS A 235 -11.86 8.98 -20.36
C LYS A 235 -10.95 9.52 -19.24
N ASN A 236 -10.82 8.79 -18.14
CA ASN A 236 -10.05 9.20 -16.95
C ASN A 236 -8.61 8.65 -16.97
N VAL A 237 -8.34 7.66 -17.82
CA VAL A 237 -6.99 7.11 -18.02
C VAL A 237 -6.21 7.98 -19.00
N LYS A 238 -5.27 8.77 -18.47
CA LYS A 238 -4.46 9.73 -19.27
C LYS A 238 -3.12 9.20 -19.75
N GLN A 239 -2.63 8.10 -19.17
CA GLN A 239 -1.31 7.54 -19.47
C GLN A 239 -1.49 6.20 -20.16
N GLU A 240 -0.71 5.96 -21.22
CA GLU A 240 -0.80 4.76 -22.05
C GLU A 240 -0.71 3.46 -21.23
N LYS A 241 0.25 3.40 -20.29
CA LYS A 241 0.42 2.27 -19.36
C LYS A 241 -0.80 1.98 -18.47
N GLY A 242 -1.76 2.91 -18.40
CA GLY A 242 -3.00 2.74 -17.64
C GLY A 242 -4.11 2.08 -18.43
N TYR A 243 -4.02 1.98 -19.76
CA TYR A 243 -5.12 1.42 -20.57
C TYR A 243 -5.40 -0.05 -20.27
N CYS A 244 -4.39 -0.82 -19.85
CA CYS A 244 -4.57 -2.20 -19.40
C CYS A 244 -5.36 -2.31 -18.08
N LYS A 245 -5.57 -1.20 -17.36
CA LYS A 245 -6.37 -1.15 -16.13
C LYS A 245 -7.85 -0.83 -16.40
N VAL A 246 -8.21 -0.46 -17.63
CA VAL A 246 -9.60 -0.20 -18.00
C VAL A 246 -10.42 -1.47 -17.74
N PRO A 247 -11.55 -1.39 -17.01
CA PRO A 247 -12.37 -2.55 -16.71
C PRO A 247 -12.75 -3.35 -17.97
N SER A 248 -12.69 -4.68 -17.88
CA SER A 248 -13.01 -5.64 -18.96
C SER A 248 -12.14 -5.61 -20.21
N THR A 249 -11.19 -4.68 -20.36
CA THR A 249 -10.41 -4.56 -21.61
C THR A 249 -9.62 -5.82 -21.96
N LEU A 250 -9.13 -6.56 -20.95
CA LEU A 250 -8.34 -7.79 -21.14
C LEU A 250 -9.21 -9.04 -21.16
N TRP A 251 -10.34 -9.03 -20.47
CA TRP A 251 -11.40 -10.02 -20.72
C TRP A 251 -11.75 -10.02 -22.21
N ASN A 252 -12.08 -8.84 -22.75
CA ASN A 252 -12.50 -8.66 -24.12
C ASN A 252 -11.41 -9.00 -25.13
N GLY A 253 -10.17 -8.59 -24.88
CA GLY A 253 -9.08 -8.64 -25.86
C GLY A 253 -8.19 -9.87 -25.77
N MET A 254 -8.09 -10.53 -24.60
CA MET A 254 -7.12 -11.62 -24.40
C MET A 254 -7.73 -12.92 -23.84
N ILE A 255 -8.94 -12.88 -23.29
CA ILE A 255 -9.61 -14.06 -22.73
C ILE A 255 -10.76 -14.52 -23.61
N HIS A 256 -11.66 -13.62 -23.99
CA HIS A 256 -12.78 -13.92 -24.86
C HIS A 256 -12.35 -14.55 -26.20
N PRO A 257 -11.27 -14.12 -26.87
CA PRO A 257 -10.80 -14.77 -28.10
C PRO A 257 -10.47 -16.26 -28.00
N ILE A 258 -10.03 -16.71 -26.83
CA ILE A 258 -9.69 -18.12 -26.56
C ILE A 258 -10.80 -18.86 -25.81
N LEU A 259 -11.92 -18.19 -25.54
CA LEU A 259 -13.06 -18.74 -24.83
C LEU A 259 -13.64 -19.93 -25.60
N GLY A 260 -13.78 -21.06 -24.91
CA GLY A 260 -14.25 -22.31 -25.52
C GLY A 260 -13.13 -23.30 -25.84
N TYR A 261 -11.85 -22.87 -25.84
CA TYR A 261 -10.73 -23.82 -25.87
C TYR A 261 -10.80 -24.67 -24.61
N THR A 262 -10.82 -25.99 -24.79
CA THR A 262 -11.02 -26.90 -23.67
C THR A 262 -9.71 -27.04 -22.92
N ILE A 263 -9.71 -26.57 -21.68
CA ILE A 263 -8.57 -26.60 -20.76
C ILE A 263 -8.88 -27.46 -19.54
N ARG A 264 -7.84 -28.00 -18.92
CA ARG A 264 -7.92 -28.69 -17.62
C ARG A 264 -8.13 -27.71 -16.47
N GLY A 265 -7.56 -26.51 -16.54
CA GLY A 265 -7.64 -25.50 -15.48
C GLY A 265 -6.79 -24.27 -15.75
N ASN A 266 -6.81 -23.35 -14.78
CA ASN A 266 -6.08 -22.09 -14.82
C ASN A 266 -5.16 -21.92 -13.61
N ILE A 267 -3.95 -21.41 -13.85
CA ILE A 267 -3.05 -20.88 -12.83
C ILE A 267 -2.99 -19.35 -12.90
N TRP A 268 -3.04 -18.69 -11.75
CA TRP A 268 -3.18 -17.23 -11.63
C TRP A 268 -2.12 -16.61 -10.72
N TYR A 269 -1.47 -15.54 -11.15
CA TYR A 269 -0.53 -14.78 -10.31
C TYR A 269 -0.74 -13.28 -10.49
N GLN A 270 -1.55 -12.71 -9.58
CA GLN A 270 -1.91 -11.30 -9.54
C GLN A 270 -2.41 -10.92 -8.14
N GLY A 271 -2.31 -9.64 -7.81
CA GLY A 271 -2.90 -9.00 -6.64
C GLY A 271 -2.30 -7.62 -6.37
N GLU A 272 -1.11 -7.35 -6.90
CA GLU A 272 -0.27 -6.21 -6.55
C GLU A 272 -0.87 -4.87 -6.92
N SER A 273 -1.57 -4.79 -8.06
CA SER A 273 -2.29 -3.56 -8.43
C SER A 273 -3.60 -3.38 -7.65
N ASN A 274 -4.21 -4.47 -7.16
CA ASN A 274 -5.41 -4.41 -6.32
C ASN A 274 -5.08 -4.17 -4.84
N ALA A 275 -3.81 -4.22 -4.46
CA ALA A 275 -3.31 -4.07 -3.10
C ALA A 275 -3.75 -2.78 -2.39
N ILE A 276 -4.04 -1.71 -3.13
CA ILE A 276 -4.55 -0.45 -2.57
C ILE A 276 -6.05 -0.51 -2.17
N ARG A 277 -6.76 -1.56 -2.58
CA ARG A 277 -8.19 -1.82 -2.34
C ARG A 277 -8.40 -3.28 -1.92
N TYR A 278 -7.47 -3.79 -1.11
CA TYR A 278 -7.42 -5.21 -0.77
C TYR A 278 -8.70 -5.68 -0.05
N GLU A 279 -9.42 -4.79 0.62
CA GLU A 279 -10.66 -5.03 1.34
C GLU A 279 -11.75 -5.57 0.42
N LYS A 280 -11.75 -5.14 -0.85
CA LYS A 280 -12.68 -5.59 -1.89
C LYS A 280 -12.20 -6.84 -2.62
N TYR A 281 -10.90 -7.13 -2.57
CA TYR A 281 -10.25 -8.08 -3.47
C TYR A 281 -10.81 -9.50 -3.37
N GLN A 282 -11.17 -9.96 -2.17
CA GLN A 282 -11.71 -11.30 -1.98
C GLN A 282 -12.99 -11.50 -2.83
N GLN A 283 -13.93 -10.56 -2.78
CA GLN A 283 -15.16 -10.63 -3.56
C GLN A 283 -14.91 -10.42 -5.05
N VAL A 284 -14.07 -9.43 -5.40
CA VAL A 284 -13.68 -9.15 -6.79
C VAL A 284 -13.09 -10.40 -7.45
N PHE A 285 -12.14 -11.06 -6.80
CA PHE A 285 -11.47 -12.23 -7.34
C PHE A 285 -12.41 -13.44 -7.40
N THR A 286 -13.26 -13.64 -6.38
CA THR A 286 -14.31 -14.67 -6.38
C THR A 286 -15.27 -14.49 -7.55
N ASN A 287 -15.73 -13.26 -7.82
CA ASN A 287 -16.62 -12.94 -8.93
C ASN A 287 -15.95 -13.20 -10.28
N MET A 288 -14.66 -12.88 -10.42
CA MET A 288 -13.90 -13.16 -11.63
C MET A 288 -13.81 -14.67 -11.90
N ILE A 289 -13.45 -15.47 -10.88
CA ILE A 289 -13.38 -16.94 -10.98
C ILE A 289 -14.73 -17.53 -11.40
N ASN A 290 -15.81 -17.11 -10.74
CA ASN A 290 -17.16 -17.57 -11.05
C ASN A 290 -17.61 -17.15 -12.45
N SER A 291 -17.28 -15.92 -12.88
CA SER A 291 -17.53 -15.45 -14.23
C SER A 291 -16.83 -16.34 -15.25
N TRP A 292 -15.53 -16.61 -15.07
CA TRP A 292 -14.79 -17.44 -16.01
C TRP A 292 -15.36 -18.85 -16.09
N ARG A 293 -15.62 -19.50 -14.95
CA ARG A 293 -16.26 -20.82 -14.88
C ARG A 293 -17.59 -20.87 -15.62
N LYS A 294 -18.42 -19.84 -15.46
CA LYS A 294 -19.71 -19.71 -16.14
C LYS A 294 -19.52 -19.58 -17.65
N GLU A 295 -18.64 -18.69 -18.10
CA GLU A 295 -18.43 -18.40 -19.51
C GLU A 295 -17.77 -19.60 -20.25
N TRP A 296 -16.81 -20.30 -19.61
CA TRP A 296 -16.25 -21.55 -20.13
C TRP A 296 -17.20 -22.74 -20.05
N LYS A 297 -18.34 -22.61 -19.37
CA LYS A 297 -19.29 -23.70 -19.07
C LYS A 297 -18.61 -24.87 -18.33
N GLN A 298 -17.73 -24.53 -17.40
CA GLN A 298 -17.00 -25.47 -16.55
C GLN A 298 -17.12 -25.01 -15.08
N PRO A 299 -18.22 -25.34 -14.38
CA PRO A 299 -18.51 -24.81 -13.04
C PRO A 299 -17.46 -25.19 -11.98
N ASP A 300 -16.73 -26.29 -12.20
CA ASP A 300 -15.68 -26.78 -11.30
C ASP A 300 -14.27 -26.64 -11.92
N MET A 301 -14.09 -25.78 -12.93
CA MET A 301 -12.78 -25.53 -13.57
C MET A 301 -11.72 -25.20 -12.49
N PRO A 302 -10.65 -26.00 -12.37
CA PRO A 302 -9.56 -25.73 -11.44
C PRO A 302 -9.00 -24.32 -11.59
N PHE A 303 -8.85 -23.63 -10.47
CA PHE A 303 -8.30 -22.28 -10.42
C PHE A 303 -7.32 -22.19 -9.26
N TYR A 304 -6.04 -22.39 -9.56
CA TYR A 304 -4.96 -22.25 -8.59
C TYR A 304 -4.33 -20.88 -8.69
N PHE A 305 -4.02 -20.27 -7.55
CA PHE A 305 -3.41 -18.95 -7.55
C PHE A 305 -2.26 -18.84 -6.57
N MET A 306 -1.38 -17.87 -6.83
CA MET A 306 -0.24 -17.58 -5.99
C MET A 306 -0.57 -16.48 -4.98
N GLN A 307 -0.29 -16.73 -3.70
CA GLN A 307 -0.28 -15.67 -2.70
C GLN A 307 0.82 -14.66 -3.02
N ILE A 308 0.51 -13.36 -3.00
CA ILE A 308 1.48 -12.31 -3.31
C ILE A 308 2.66 -12.36 -2.34
N ALA A 309 3.87 -12.29 -2.90
CA ALA A 309 5.10 -12.24 -2.12
C ALA A 309 5.15 -10.97 -1.25
N PRO A 310 5.62 -11.05 0.00
CA PRO A 310 5.81 -9.87 0.85
C PRO A 310 6.72 -8.84 0.18
N HIS A 311 6.31 -7.57 0.20
CA HIS A 311 7.05 -6.44 -0.39
C HIS A 311 6.65 -5.15 0.33
N LYS A 312 7.57 -4.18 0.44
CA LYS A 312 7.36 -2.94 1.22
C LYS A 312 6.10 -2.15 0.86
N GLY A 313 5.64 -2.27 -0.39
CA GLY A 313 4.42 -1.62 -0.90
C GLY A 313 3.21 -2.54 -1.04
N GLN A 314 3.21 -3.71 -0.37
CA GLN A 314 2.16 -4.71 -0.49
C GLN A 314 1.59 -5.08 0.89
N PRO A 315 0.43 -4.52 1.29
CA PRO A 315 -0.14 -4.69 2.62
C PRO A 315 -0.47 -6.14 2.94
N ALA A 316 -0.46 -6.48 4.23
CA ALA A 316 -0.89 -7.80 4.69
C ALA A 316 -2.30 -8.15 4.21
N GLY A 317 -3.16 -7.12 4.07
CA GLY A 317 -4.52 -7.24 3.62
C GLY A 317 -4.72 -7.92 2.26
N ILE A 318 -3.82 -7.73 1.27
CA ILE A 318 -3.97 -8.42 -0.03
C ILE A 318 -3.73 -9.92 0.09
N ARG A 319 -2.75 -10.33 0.92
CA ARG A 319 -2.48 -11.74 1.20
C ARG A 319 -3.60 -12.39 2.00
N GLU A 320 -4.19 -11.64 2.94
CA GLU A 320 -5.38 -12.09 3.67
C GLU A 320 -6.59 -12.24 2.73
N ALA A 321 -6.82 -11.29 1.83
CA ALA A 321 -7.93 -11.38 0.87
C ALA A 321 -7.79 -12.61 -0.04
N GLN A 322 -6.57 -12.92 -0.48
CA GLN A 322 -6.25 -14.14 -1.23
C GLN A 322 -6.50 -15.41 -0.42
N LEU A 323 -6.08 -15.44 0.85
CA LEU A 323 -6.38 -16.55 1.76
C LEU A 323 -7.89 -16.75 1.94
N LYS A 324 -8.64 -15.67 2.14
CA LYS A 324 -10.10 -15.70 2.25
C LYS A 324 -10.78 -16.18 0.97
N THR A 325 -10.24 -15.89 -0.21
CA THR A 325 -10.74 -16.45 -1.47
C THR A 325 -10.55 -17.97 -1.51
N TRP A 326 -9.41 -18.50 -1.06
CA TRP A 326 -9.20 -19.94 -0.97
C TRP A 326 -10.16 -20.58 0.05
N GLN A 327 -10.41 -19.92 1.18
CA GLN A 327 -11.30 -20.40 2.24
C GLN A 327 -12.80 -20.13 1.98
N SER A 328 -13.16 -19.55 0.83
CA SER A 328 -14.54 -19.17 0.49
C SER A 328 -15.50 -20.35 0.28
N GLY A 329 -14.97 -21.57 0.18
CA GLY A 329 -15.75 -22.78 -0.13
C GLY A 329 -15.85 -23.09 -1.63
N LEU A 330 -15.22 -22.30 -2.51
CA LEU A 330 -15.15 -22.65 -3.93
C LEU A 330 -14.43 -23.98 -4.16
N LYS A 331 -15.08 -24.91 -4.86
CA LYS A 331 -14.49 -26.19 -5.28
C LYS A 331 -13.31 -25.96 -6.22
N ASN A 332 -12.31 -26.84 -6.18
CA ASN A 332 -11.13 -26.82 -7.06
C ASN A 332 -10.41 -25.47 -7.11
N VAL A 333 -10.38 -24.76 -5.97
CA VAL A 333 -9.59 -23.56 -5.78
C VAL A 333 -8.50 -23.84 -4.74
N GLY A 334 -7.29 -23.33 -4.96
CA GLY A 334 -6.15 -23.53 -4.08
C GLY A 334 -5.15 -22.40 -4.19
N MET A 335 -4.38 -22.19 -3.11
CA MET A 335 -3.41 -21.12 -3.01
C MET A 335 -2.02 -21.68 -2.75
N ALA A 336 -1.07 -21.39 -3.63
CA ALA A 336 0.35 -21.62 -3.37
C ALA A 336 0.95 -20.44 -2.59
N VAL A 337 1.89 -20.71 -1.69
CA VAL A 337 2.55 -19.70 -0.84
C VAL A 337 4.01 -19.55 -1.25
N VAL A 338 4.49 -18.32 -1.34
CA VAL A 338 5.88 -17.95 -1.74
C VAL A 338 6.50 -16.89 -0.83
N THR A 339 6.10 -16.84 0.44
CA THR A 339 6.61 -15.84 1.40
C THR A 339 8.11 -15.92 1.64
N ASP A 340 8.71 -17.09 1.42
CA ASP A 340 10.14 -17.37 1.54
C ASP A 340 10.95 -17.06 0.28
N ALA A 341 10.28 -16.86 -0.87
CA ALA A 341 10.90 -16.57 -2.15
C ALA A 341 10.74 -15.08 -2.55
N ALA A 342 10.66 -14.17 -1.58
CA ALA A 342 10.32 -12.76 -1.76
C ALA A 342 11.52 -11.79 -1.69
N ASP A 343 11.35 -10.57 -2.22
CA ASP A 343 12.33 -9.48 -2.16
C ASP A 343 11.67 -8.20 -1.60
N SER A 344 12.36 -7.49 -0.69
CA SER A 344 11.82 -6.27 -0.07
C SER A 344 11.78 -5.07 -1.01
N THR A 345 12.64 -5.05 -2.02
CA THR A 345 12.92 -3.93 -2.90
C THR A 345 12.42 -4.16 -4.33
N ASP A 346 12.31 -5.42 -4.73
CA ASP A 346 11.75 -5.83 -6.01
C ASP A 346 10.41 -6.54 -5.79
N ILE A 347 9.36 -6.00 -6.41
CA ILE A 347 8.01 -6.59 -6.36
C ILE A 347 7.89 -7.82 -7.27
N HIS A 348 8.92 -8.10 -8.09
CA HIS A 348 9.01 -9.24 -9.00
C HIS A 348 10.10 -10.23 -8.57
N PRO A 349 9.88 -11.05 -7.51
CA PRO A 349 10.91 -11.97 -7.06
C PRO A 349 11.34 -12.95 -8.16
N ARG A 350 12.66 -13.09 -8.32
CA ARG A 350 13.28 -13.82 -9.43
C ARG A 350 13.27 -15.34 -9.25
N ASN A 351 12.99 -15.86 -8.04
CA ASN A 351 12.91 -17.30 -7.81
C ASN A 351 11.57 -17.88 -8.30
N LYS A 352 11.40 -17.93 -9.62
CA LYS A 352 10.19 -18.41 -10.30
C LYS A 352 10.07 -19.94 -10.34
N ARG A 353 11.17 -20.65 -10.14
CA ARG A 353 11.18 -22.13 -10.03
C ARG A 353 10.28 -22.58 -8.89
N VAL A 354 10.51 -22.06 -7.69
CA VAL A 354 9.71 -22.38 -6.50
C VAL A 354 8.22 -22.05 -6.71
N ALA A 355 7.93 -20.91 -7.33
CA ALA A 355 6.55 -20.49 -7.62
C ALA A 355 5.83 -21.48 -8.56
N GLY A 356 6.45 -21.85 -9.69
CA GLY A 356 5.88 -22.79 -10.64
C GLY A 356 5.73 -24.21 -10.08
N GLU A 357 6.72 -24.69 -9.33
CA GLU A 357 6.69 -26.01 -8.69
C GLU A 357 5.56 -26.13 -7.66
N ARG A 358 5.36 -25.11 -6.82
CA ARG A 358 4.29 -25.12 -5.82
C ARG A 358 2.90 -25.07 -6.44
N MET A 359 2.73 -24.39 -7.57
CA MET A 359 1.48 -24.42 -8.32
C MET A 359 1.24 -25.82 -8.94
N ALA A 360 2.30 -26.48 -9.41
CA ALA A 360 2.18 -27.82 -9.97
C ALA A 360 1.78 -28.86 -8.92
N LEU A 361 2.29 -28.74 -7.68
CA LEU A 361 1.89 -29.63 -6.57
C LEU A 361 0.37 -29.63 -6.33
N TRP A 362 -0.28 -28.47 -6.43
CA TRP A 362 -1.73 -28.36 -6.34
C TRP A 362 -2.43 -29.17 -7.44
N ALA A 363 -2.04 -28.99 -8.70
CA ALA A 363 -2.62 -29.73 -9.81
C ALA A 363 -2.37 -31.24 -9.71
N LEU A 364 -1.14 -31.65 -9.38
CA LEU A 364 -0.76 -33.05 -9.17
C LEU A 364 -1.62 -33.72 -8.09
N ALA A 365 -1.80 -33.06 -6.95
CA ALA A 365 -2.57 -33.61 -5.85
C ALA A 365 -4.09 -33.59 -6.07
N LYS A 366 -4.63 -32.59 -6.79
CA LYS A 366 -6.08 -32.36 -6.88
C LYS A 366 -6.73 -32.72 -8.20
N GLN A 367 -5.98 -32.77 -9.30
CA GLN A 367 -6.50 -33.18 -10.62
C GLN A 367 -5.94 -34.52 -11.09
N TYR A 368 -4.82 -34.95 -10.53
CA TYR A 368 -4.13 -36.17 -10.97
C TYR A 368 -3.90 -37.17 -9.83
N ASP A 369 -4.52 -36.93 -8.66
CA ASP A 369 -4.54 -37.81 -7.49
C ASP A 369 -3.15 -38.34 -7.06
N LYS A 370 -2.10 -37.55 -7.29
CA LYS A 370 -0.74 -37.88 -6.86
C LYS A 370 -0.62 -37.65 -5.36
N ASN A 371 -0.01 -38.60 -4.66
CA ASN A 371 0.28 -38.48 -3.23
C ASN A 371 1.49 -37.55 -2.99
N VAL A 372 1.26 -36.25 -3.05
CA VAL A 372 2.26 -35.21 -2.82
C VAL A 372 1.72 -34.15 -1.86
N ALA A 373 2.58 -33.60 -1.00
CA ALA A 373 2.24 -32.43 -0.21
C ALA A 373 2.09 -31.22 -1.14
N TYR A 374 1.00 -30.46 -1.00
CA TYR A 374 0.67 -29.36 -1.91
C TYR A 374 0.40 -28.03 -1.21
N SER A 375 0.39 -28.01 0.12
CA SER A 375 0.29 -26.79 0.91
C SER A 375 1.15 -26.89 2.18
N GLY A 376 1.57 -25.74 2.68
CA GLY A 376 2.24 -25.60 3.97
C GLY A 376 1.25 -25.39 5.12
N PRO A 377 1.73 -25.25 6.35
CA PRO A 377 0.87 -25.08 7.52
C PRO A 377 -0.15 -23.96 7.35
N LEU A 378 -1.43 -24.29 7.45
CA LEU A 378 -2.54 -23.34 7.41
C LEU A 378 -3.15 -23.25 8.80
N PHE A 379 -3.21 -22.05 9.38
CA PHE A 379 -3.79 -21.87 10.72
C PHE A 379 -5.22 -22.43 10.80
N LYS A 380 -5.48 -23.24 11.83
CA LYS A 380 -6.78 -23.91 12.06
C LYS A 380 -7.48 -23.39 13.31
N SER A 381 -6.79 -23.39 14.45
CA SER A 381 -7.38 -22.93 15.71
C SER A 381 -6.33 -22.48 16.72
N MET A 382 -6.76 -21.62 17.63
CA MET A 382 -5.99 -21.13 18.77
C MET A 382 -6.70 -21.51 20.07
N LYS A 383 -5.96 -22.03 21.04
CA LYS A 383 -6.39 -22.23 22.43
C LYS A 383 -5.43 -21.52 23.37
N VAL A 384 -5.89 -21.04 24.51
CA VAL A 384 -5.03 -20.39 25.51
C VAL A 384 -4.81 -21.34 26.67
N SER A 385 -3.55 -21.56 27.06
CA SER A 385 -3.19 -22.39 28.21
C SER A 385 -1.89 -21.89 28.83
N GLY A 386 -1.87 -21.71 30.15
CA GLY A 386 -0.65 -21.29 30.88
C GLY A 386 -0.02 -19.99 30.38
N GLY A 387 -0.83 -19.00 29.98
CA GLY A 387 -0.36 -17.72 29.43
C GLY A 387 0.19 -17.80 28.00
N LYS A 388 0.02 -18.93 27.32
CA LYS A 388 0.47 -19.16 25.94
C LYS A 388 -0.70 -19.37 25.00
N ALA A 389 -0.58 -18.92 23.76
CA ALA A 389 -1.45 -19.30 22.67
C ALA A 389 -0.93 -20.58 22.02
N VAL A 390 -1.69 -21.67 22.14
CA VAL A 390 -1.45 -22.96 21.49
C VAL A 390 -2.17 -22.99 20.15
N LEU A 391 -1.40 -23.03 19.07
CA LEU A 391 -1.88 -22.99 17.70
C LEU A 391 -1.84 -24.38 17.07
N SER A 392 -2.86 -24.67 16.27
CA SER A 392 -2.93 -25.87 15.43
C SER A 392 -3.07 -25.48 13.97
N PHE A 393 -2.58 -26.36 13.08
CA PHE A 393 -2.51 -26.11 11.66
C PHE A 393 -3.07 -27.30 10.86
N GLU A 394 -3.72 -27.02 9.75
CA GLU A 394 -3.85 -27.98 8.65
C GLU A 394 -2.51 -28.10 7.91
N TYR A 395 -2.32 -29.20 7.15
CA TYR A 395 -1.09 -29.49 6.40
C TYR A 395 0.19 -29.57 7.25
N ALA A 396 0.05 -29.94 8.52
CA ALA A 396 1.14 -30.10 9.47
C ALA A 396 1.13 -31.48 10.16
N GLY A 397 0.46 -32.49 9.57
CA GLY A 397 0.29 -33.82 10.17
C GLY A 397 1.61 -34.50 10.53
N ASP A 398 2.62 -34.38 9.66
CA ASP A 398 3.97 -34.90 9.88
C ASP A 398 4.84 -34.01 10.79
N GLY A 399 4.28 -32.90 11.27
CA GLY A 399 4.92 -31.93 12.15
C GLY A 399 5.36 -30.63 11.46
N LEU A 400 5.67 -29.65 12.31
CA LEU A 400 6.23 -28.36 11.92
C LEU A 400 7.77 -28.42 11.97
N MET A 401 8.42 -27.55 11.20
CA MET A 401 9.86 -27.34 11.23
C MET A 401 10.24 -25.90 10.90
N THR A 402 11.49 -25.57 11.20
CA THR A 402 12.20 -24.44 10.64
C THR A 402 13.42 -24.96 9.88
N PRO A 403 13.87 -24.28 8.81
CA PRO A 403 15.16 -24.57 8.20
C PRO A 403 16.27 -24.50 9.25
N GLU A 404 17.18 -25.49 9.23
CA GLU A 404 18.34 -25.56 10.14
C GLU A 404 17.99 -25.57 11.64
N ASN A 405 16.74 -25.92 12.01
CA ASN A 405 16.24 -25.83 13.38
C ASN A 405 16.37 -24.42 14.01
N ALA A 406 16.40 -23.37 13.20
CA ALA A 406 16.47 -21.99 13.67
C ALA A 406 15.23 -21.60 14.54
N PRO A 407 15.35 -20.62 15.46
CA PRO A 407 14.20 -20.09 16.18
C PRO A 407 13.08 -19.62 15.25
N VAL A 408 11.83 -19.87 15.63
CA VAL A 408 10.66 -19.45 14.84
C VAL A 408 10.55 -17.92 14.83
N LYS A 409 10.29 -17.32 13.67
CA LYS A 409 10.23 -15.87 13.46
C LYS A 409 8.86 -15.41 12.98
N GLY A 410 8.52 -14.16 13.34
CA GLY A 410 7.41 -13.39 12.74
C GLY A 410 6.04 -13.58 13.38
N PHE A 411 6.00 -14.02 14.65
CA PHE A 411 4.80 -14.00 15.45
C PHE A 411 4.68 -12.70 16.25
N LEU A 412 3.47 -12.15 16.27
CA LEU A 412 3.06 -11.10 17.18
C LEU A 412 1.89 -11.62 18.03
N VAL A 413 1.83 -11.24 19.31
CA VAL A 413 0.73 -11.61 20.22
C VAL A 413 0.17 -10.36 20.88
N ALA A 414 -1.14 -10.32 21.08
CA ALA A 414 -1.82 -9.24 21.79
C ALA A 414 -2.63 -9.77 22.96
N GLY A 415 -2.73 -8.96 24.02
CA GLY A 415 -3.65 -9.16 25.13
C GLY A 415 -4.96 -8.38 24.94
N ALA A 416 -5.73 -8.25 26.01
CA ALA A 416 -6.99 -7.50 26.01
C ALA A 416 -6.82 -6.01 25.62
N ASP A 417 -5.61 -5.46 25.76
CA ASP A 417 -5.23 -4.11 25.34
C ASP A 417 -5.13 -3.93 23.81
N ARG A 418 -5.31 -5.03 23.05
CA ARG A 418 -5.24 -5.11 21.58
C ARG A 418 -3.91 -4.66 20.99
N ARG A 419 -2.85 -4.62 21.81
CA ARG A 419 -1.53 -4.22 21.38
C ARG A 419 -0.71 -5.44 21.04
N PHE A 420 -0.21 -5.49 19.81
CA PHE A 420 0.63 -6.58 19.33
C PHE A 420 2.07 -6.37 19.77
N TYR A 421 2.66 -7.39 20.40
CA TYR A 421 4.06 -7.44 20.79
C TYR A 421 4.76 -8.58 20.05
N PRO A 422 6.04 -8.43 19.67
CA PRO A 422 6.86 -9.55 19.21
C PRO A 422 6.80 -10.74 20.17
N ALA A 423 6.59 -11.93 19.63
CA ALA A 423 6.37 -13.13 20.43
C ALA A 423 7.39 -14.23 20.11
N GLU A 424 7.74 -14.98 21.14
CA GLU A 424 8.48 -16.23 21.02
C GLU A 424 7.51 -17.34 20.61
N ALA A 425 8.00 -18.27 19.79
CA ALA A 425 7.23 -19.37 19.25
C ALA A 425 8.02 -20.69 19.34
N VAL A 426 7.41 -21.71 19.94
CA VAL A 426 8.03 -23.03 20.17
C VAL A 426 7.23 -24.12 19.48
N ILE A 427 7.88 -24.91 18.63
CA ILE A 427 7.27 -26.04 17.93
C ILE A 427 7.08 -27.22 18.91
N LYS A 428 5.87 -27.79 18.93
CA LYS A 428 5.47 -28.99 19.68
C LYS A 428 4.79 -29.97 18.73
N GLY A 429 5.59 -30.73 17.98
CA GLY A 429 5.08 -31.63 16.93
C GLY A 429 4.36 -30.86 15.82
N ALA A 430 3.05 -31.06 15.69
CA ALA A 430 2.18 -30.35 14.74
C ALA A 430 1.57 -29.05 15.29
N GLN A 431 1.85 -28.72 16.56
CA GLN A 431 1.35 -27.52 17.24
C GLN A 431 2.48 -26.53 17.51
N LEU A 432 2.08 -25.31 17.85
CA LEU A 432 3.00 -24.23 18.16
C LEU A 432 2.52 -23.45 19.39
N GLU A 433 3.40 -23.25 20.37
CA GLU A 433 3.13 -22.41 21.54
C GLU A 433 3.71 -21.01 21.30
N VAL A 434 2.88 -19.96 21.41
CA VAL A 434 3.26 -18.56 21.24
C VAL A 434 3.07 -17.76 22.53
N SER A 435 4.05 -16.95 22.91
CA SER A 435 3.95 -16.06 24.07
C SER A 435 4.84 -14.81 23.94
N ALA A 436 4.46 -13.74 24.64
CA ALA A 436 5.28 -12.55 24.84
C ALA A 436 5.23 -12.14 26.31
N SER A 437 6.35 -11.72 26.88
CA SER A 437 6.45 -11.33 28.29
C SER A 437 5.50 -10.19 28.70
N GLN A 438 5.11 -9.37 27.74
CA GLN A 438 4.20 -8.23 27.89
C GLN A 438 2.73 -8.63 27.89
N VAL A 439 2.42 -9.88 27.52
CA VAL A 439 1.05 -10.38 27.35
C VAL A 439 0.80 -11.54 28.30
N ALA A 440 0.20 -11.23 29.44
CA ALA A 440 -0.14 -12.24 30.45
C ALA A 440 -1.19 -13.25 29.95
N VAL A 441 -2.19 -12.78 29.18
CA VAL A 441 -3.25 -13.62 28.60
C VAL A 441 -3.38 -13.28 27.12
N PRO A 442 -2.87 -14.14 26.22
CA PRO A 442 -3.03 -13.96 24.78
C PRO A 442 -4.51 -13.98 24.37
N VAL A 443 -4.94 -12.99 23.59
CA VAL A 443 -6.28 -12.95 22.99
C VAL A 443 -6.24 -12.93 21.46
N ALA A 444 -5.09 -12.57 20.87
CA ALA A 444 -4.89 -12.60 19.43
C ALA A 444 -3.44 -12.89 19.05
N VAL A 445 -3.24 -13.56 17.92
CA VAL A 445 -1.94 -13.87 17.32
C VAL A 445 -1.94 -13.44 15.85
N ARG A 446 -0.81 -12.92 15.38
CA ARG A 446 -0.54 -12.64 13.97
C ARG A 446 0.78 -13.30 13.55
N TYR A 447 0.83 -13.84 12.33
CA TYR A 447 2.03 -14.42 11.72
C TYR A 447 2.23 -13.85 10.32
N GLY A 448 3.38 -13.18 10.08
CA GLY A 448 3.68 -12.57 8.79
C GLY A 448 2.63 -11.54 8.34
N PHE A 449 2.11 -10.72 9.27
CA PHE A 449 1.00 -9.79 9.02
C PHE A 449 1.46 -8.32 9.00
N CYS A 450 2.35 -8.00 8.08
CA CYS A 450 2.82 -6.63 7.77
C CYS A 450 3.20 -6.55 6.27
N ASN A 451 3.53 -5.36 5.75
CA ASN A 451 3.89 -5.18 4.33
C ASN A 451 5.00 -6.14 3.86
N PHE A 452 6.12 -6.15 4.57
CA PHE A 452 7.27 -7.02 4.32
C PHE A 452 7.74 -7.70 5.60
N PHE A 453 8.12 -8.98 5.49
CA PHE A 453 8.61 -9.78 6.61
C PHE A 453 9.54 -10.90 6.12
N ARG A 454 10.36 -11.41 7.05
CA ARG A 454 11.10 -12.67 6.90
C ARG A 454 10.62 -13.66 7.95
N VAL A 455 10.03 -14.76 7.49
CA VAL A 455 9.47 -15.83 8.33
C VAL A 455 10.03 -17.18 7.90
N ASN A 456 9.96 -18.18 8.79
CA ASN A 456 10.66 -19.45 8.60
C ASN A 456 9.91 -20.68 9.12
N LEU A 457 8.58 -20.62 9.29
CA LEU A 457 7.78 -21.78 9.69
C LEU A 457 7.36 -22.59 8.46
N TYR A 458 7.62 -23.90 8.49
CA TYR A 458 7.31 -24.86 7.41
C TYR A 458 6.67 -26.13 7.99
N ASN A 459 6.05 -26.94 7.13
CA ASN A 459 5.82 -28.35 7.45
C ASN A 459 7.04 -29.21 7.06
N LYS A 460 7.04 -30.49 7.44
CA LYS A 460 8.11 -31.43 7.08
C LYS A 460 8.30 -31.69 5.59
N ALA A 461 7.31 -31.34 4.76
CA ALA A 461 7.44 -31.39 3.30
C ALA A 461 8.19 -30.17 2.70
N GLY A 462 8.64 -29.23 3.53
CA GLY A 462 9.37 -28.04 3.08
C GLY A 462 8.48 -26.95 2.47
N LEU A 463 7.17 -26.95 2.76
CA LEU A 463 6.24 -25.91 2.30
C LEU A 463 5.98 -24.86 3.41
N PRO A 464 6.09 -23.56 3.09
CA PRO A 464 6.01 -22.49 4.08
C PRO A 464 4.60 -22.30 4.62
N ALA A 465 4.51 -21.92 5.89
CA ALA A 465 3.25 -21.61 6.54
C ALA A 465 2.59 -20.38 5.91
N VAL A 466 1.26 -20.41 5.82
CA VAL A 466 0.44 -19.33 5.29
C VAL A 466 0.38 -18.19 6.33
N PRO A 467 0.68 -16.93 5.97
CA PRO A 467 0.44 -15.78 6.84
C PRO A 467 -1.02 -15.67 7.30
N PHE A 468 -1.24 -15.31 8.56
CA PHE A 468 -2.59 -15.22 9.14
C PHE A 468 -2.67 -14.25 10.31
N ARG A 469 -3.90 -13.95 10.72
CA ARG A 469 -4.25 -13.35 12.02
C ARG A 469 -5.42 -14.09 12.65
N THR A 470 -5.53 -14.06 13.98
CA THR A 470 -6.67 -14.64 14.71
C THR A 470 -7.67 -13.59 15.17
N ASP A 471 -7.31 -12.30 15.14
CA ASP A 471 -8.24 -11.21 15.43
C ASP A 471 -9.13 -10.88 14.23
N THR A 472 -10.33 -10.38 14.51
CA THR A 472 -11.24 -9.75 13.54
C THR A 472 -11.25 -8.23 13.69
N TRP A 473 -10.25 -7.66 14.37
CA TRP A 473 -10.22 -6.23 14.65
C TRP A 473 -9.97 -5.46 13.36
N GLU A 474 -10.67 -4.36 13.18
CA GLU A 474 -10.34 -3.42 12.12
C GLU A 474 -8.91 -2.91 12.33
N GLN A 475 -8.22 -2.60 11.23
CA GLN A 475 -6.94 -1.94 11.32
C GLN A 475 -7.20 -0.56 11.96
N GLY A 476 -6.71 -0.38 13.18
CA GLY A 476 -6.89 0.87 13.92
C GLY A 476 -6.32 2.05 13.14
N SER A 477 -6.71 3.26 13.55
CA SER A 477 -6.27 4.46 12.85
C SER A 477 -4.76 4.63 12.87
N TYR A 478 -4.20 5.35 11.88
CA TYR A 478 -2.76 5.63 11.84
C TYR A 478 -2.32 6.41 13.09
N ALA A 479 -3.19 7.24 13.67
CA ALA A 479 -2.92 7.90 14.95
C ALA A 479 -2.67 6.88 16.07
N ARG A 480 -3.61 5.94 16.25
CA ARG A 480 -3.51 4.88 17.27
C ARG A 480 -2.30 3.98 17.03
N TRP A 481 -2.11 3.52 15.80
CA TRP A 481 -1.00 2.62 15.45
C TRP A 481 0.36 3.29 15.73
N PHE A 482 0.50 4.56 15.38
CA PHE A 482 1.74 5.31 15.62
C PHE A 482 1.96 5.61 17.11
N ALA A 483 0.91 5.97 17.85
CA ALA A 483 0.98 6.16 19.30
C ALA A 483 1.42 4.87 20.03
N ASP A 484 0.84 3.73 19.67
CA ASP A 484 1.19 2.42 20.25
C ASP A 484 2.63 2.01 19.91
N SER A 485 3.10 2.40 18.71
CA SER A 485 4.48 2.21 18.26
C SER A 485 5.46 3.03 19.09
N GLU A 486 5.15 4.31 19.35
CA GLU A 486 5.97 5.19 20.18
C GLU A 486 6.03 4.71 21.62
N MET A 487 4.91 4.31 22.22
CA MET A 487 4.91 3.73 23.57
C MET A 487 5.64 2.37 23.63
N MET A 488 5.92 1.72 22.49
CA MET A 488 6.62 0.43 22.48
C MET A 488 8.11 0.67 22.46
N ARG A 489 8.50 1.61 21.62
CA ARG A 489 9.86 2.12 21.48
C ARG A 489 10.32 2.85 22.73
N PHE A 490 9.42 3.58 23.36
CA PHE A 490 9.66 4.41 24.53
C PHE A 490 8.63 4.03 25.62
N PRO A 491 8.85 2.94 26.37
CA PRO A 491 7.92 2.49 27.41
C PRO A 491 7.61 3.51 28.52
N GLN A 492 8.47 4.51 28.71
CA GLN A 492 8.25 5.61 29.67
C GLN A 492 8.34 6.96 28.95
N ALA A 493 7.45 7.92 29.25
CA ALA A 493 7.34 9.15 28.46
C ALA A 493 8.57 10.06 28.48
N TYR A 494 9.45 9.96 29.50
CA TYR A 494 10.72 10.70 29.46
C TYR A 494 11.66 10.22 28.34
N GLN A 495 11.46 9.00 27.85
CA GLN A 495 12.26 8.40 26.76
C GLN A 495 11.83 8.89 25.39
N LEU A 496 10.65 9.50 25.27
CA LEU A 496 10.25 10.21 24.05
C LEU A 496 11.37 11.16 23.62
N ASP A 497 11.51 11.33 22.31
CA ASP A 497 12.61 12.06 21.69
C ASP A 497 14.01 11.49 21.98
N HIS A 498 14.10 10.19 22.25
CA HIS A 498 15.33 9.46 22.64
C HIS A 498 15.94 9.97 23.96
N GLY A 499 15.07 10.40 24.89
CA GLY A 499 15.49 10.87 26.21
C GLY A 499 16.18 9.78 27.03
N LYS A 500 17.30 10.13 27.68
CA LYS A 500 18.11 9.19 28.49
C LYS A 500 17.94 9.37 30.00
N ARG A 501 17.24 10.43 30.42
CA ARG A 501 16.99 10.78 31.82
C ARG A 501 15.69 11.55 31.93
N LEU A 502 15.15 11.64 33.14
CA LEU A 502 14.04 12.52 33.47
C LEU A 502 14.37 13.96 33.05
N PHE A 503 13.50 14.55 32.24
CA PHE A 503 13.66 15.92 31.77
C PHE A 503 12.30 16.51 31.38
N PHE A 504 12.03 17.74 31.81
CA PHE A 504 10.83 18.49 31.45
C PHE A 504 11.02 19.24 30.12
N GLY A 505 11.34 18.50 29.05
CA GLY A 505 11.66 19.07 27.74
C GLY A 505 10.46 19.20 26.81
N TYR A 506 10.44 20.23 25.96
CA TYR A 506 9.33 20.46 25.02
C TYR A 506 9.07 19.29 24.07
N ALA A 507 10.11 18.52 23.73
CA ALA A 507 9.99 17.39 22.81
C ALA A 507 9.16 16.25 23.42
N GLN A 508 9.40 15.94 24.71
CA GLN A 508 8.53 15.06 25.49
C GLN A 508 7.13 15.67 25.61
N GLY A 509 7.05 16.97 25.88
CA GLY A 509 5.80 17.71 26.01
C GLY A 509 4.88 17.58 24.79
N VAL A 510 5.39 17.81 23.57
CA VAL A 510 4.57 17.69 22.35
C VAL A 510 4.14 16.23 22.08
N GLY A 511 5.01 15.25 22.34
CA GLY A 511 4.64 13.84 22.26
C GLY A 511 3.54 13.47 23.28
N CYS A 512 3.65 13.96 24.51
CA CYS A 512 2.65 13.76 25.55
C CYS A 512 1.33 14.48 25.27
N CYS A 513 1.35 15.68 24.66
CA CYS A 513 0.13 16.33 24.17
C CYS A 513 -0.59 15.43 23.15
N ALA A 514 0.15 14.79 22.24
CA ALA A 514 -0.43 13.85 21.29
C ALA A 514 -1.04 12.61 21.97
N MET A 515 -0.39 12.06 22.99
CA MET A 515 -0.94 10.95 23.80
C MET A 515 -2.21 11.36 24.55
N LEU A 516 -2.27 12.58 25.10
CA LEU A 516 -3.49 13.09 25.74
C LEU A 516 -4.62 13.31 24.74
N GLN A 517 -4.32 13.76 23.51
CA GLN A 517 -5.32 13.82 22.43
C GLN A 517 -5.81 12.42 22.03
N MET A 518 -4.92 11.43 21.96
CA MET A 518 -5.29 10.03 21.73
C MET A 518 -6.21 9.51 22.83
N TRP A 519 -5.89 9.78 24.11
CA TRP A 519 -6.76 9.44 25.23
C TRP A 519 -8.15 10.07 25.07
N LYS A 520 -8.23 11.38 24.78
CA LYS A 520 -9.51 12.07 24.58
C LYS A 520 -10.32 11.52 23.40
N ALA A 521 -9.65 11.11 22.32
CA ALA A 521 -10.30 10.55 21.14
C ALA A 521 -10.78 9.10 21.33
N THR A 522 -10.09 8.30 22.14
CA THR A 522 -10.33 6.86 22.26
C THR A 522 -10.94 6.42 23.58
N GLY A 523 -10.82 7.23 24.64
CA GLY A 523 -11.15 6.86 26.01
C GLY A 523 -10.12 5.92 26.68
N GLU A 524 -9.04 5.54 25.99
CA GLU A 524 -8.11 4.53 26.49
C GLU A 524 -7.12 5.11 27.51
N ARG A 525 -7.32 4.74 28.78
CA ARG A 525 -6.53 5.21 29.94
C ARG A 525 -5.02 5.04 29.79
N ARG A 526 -4.54 4.02 29.06
CA ARG A 526 -3.11 3.76 28.87
C ARG A 526 -2.31 4.97 28.35
N TYR A 527 -2.91 5.81 27.49
CA TYR A 527 -2.25 7.00 26.98
C TYR A 527 -2.19 8.10 28.04
N TYR A 528 -3.24 8.25 28.84
CA TYR A 528 -3.28 9.19 29.96
C TYR A 528 -2.29 8.78 31.06
N ASP A 529 -2.30 7.52 31.47
CA ASP A 529 -1.44 6.99 32.53
C ASP A 529 0.05 7.10 32.17
N TYR A 530 0.37 6.88 30.89
CA TYR A 530 1.72 7.08 30.35
C TYR A 530 2.22 8.51 30.54
N VAL A 531 1.37 9.52 30.29
CA VAL A 531 1.70 10.94 30.48
C VAL A 531 1.72 11.30 31.96
N LYS A 532 0.75 10.81 32.74
CA LYS A 532 0.66 11.08 34.18
C LYS A 532 1.89 10.55 34.92
N GLN A 533 2.33 9.34 34.62
CA GLN A 533 3.55 8.76 35.22
C GLN A 533 4.78 9.66 34.99
N TRP A 534 4.90 10.25 33.81
CA TRP A 534 5.99 11.17 33.51
C TRP A 534 5.88 12.48 34.30
N ALA A 535 4.70 13.10 34.33
CA ALA A 535 4.49 14.32 35.12
C ALA A 535 4.73 14.09 36.61
N ASP A 536 4.24 12.99 37.18
CA ASP A 536 4.45 12.65 38.59
C ASP A 536 5.92 12.38 38.92
N SER A 537 6.70 11.86 37.96
CA SER A 537 8.15 11.66 38.16
C SER A 537 8.95 12.97 38.15
N LEU A 538 8.37 14.06 37.64
CA LEU A 538 9.04 15.35 37.50
C LEU A 538 8.54 16.41 38.48
N ILE A 539 7.31 16.31 38.97
CA ILE A 539 6.67 17.33 39.80
C ILE A 539 6.54 16.80 41.22
N ASN A 540 7.25 17.45 42.15
CA ASN A 540 7.22 17.05 43.55
C ASN A 540 5.94 17.54 44.26
N GLU A 541 5.81 17.23 45.56
CA GLU A 541 4.65 17.59 46.38
C GLU A 541 4.36 19.09 46.48
N LYS A 542 5.38 19.94 46.26
CA LYS A 542 5.26 21.40 46.27
C LYS A 542 4.91 21.99 44.90
N GLY A 543 4.84 21.15 43.86
CA GLY A 543 4.68 21.60 42.48
C GLY A 543 5.98 22.06 41.83
N GLU A 544 7.14 21.85 42.45
CA GLU A 544 8.44 22.19 41.86
C GLU A 544 8.79 21.19 40.76
N ILE A 545 9.34 21.68 39.65
CA ILE A 545 9.62 20.90 38.45
C ILE A 545 11.10 20.47 38.44
N HIS A 546 11.35 19.18 38.32
CA HIS A 546 12.69 18.59 38.28
C HIS A 546 13.51 19.15 37.11
N LEU A 547 14.74 19.61 37.40
CA LEU A 547 15.70 20.21 36.45
C LEU A 547 15.17 21.43 35.68
N TYR A 548 14.11 22.06 36.17
CA TYR A 548 13.66 23.36 35.67
C TYR A 548 14.43 24.49 36.34
N ASP A 549 15.08 25.32 35.53
CA ASP A 549 15.80 26.50 35.99
C ASP A 549 15.22 27.78 35.35
N MET A 550 14.40 28.47 36.13
CA MET A 550 13.75 29.71 35.74
C MET A 550 14.75 30.82 35.39
N SER A 551 15.98 30.80 35.94
CA SER A 551 16.98 31.83 35.66
C SER A 551 17.49 31.81 34.22
N THR A 552 17.27 30.71 33.50
CA THR A 552 17.62 30.58 32.08
C THR A 552 16.63 31.31 31.16
N TYR A 553 15.44 31.68 31.67
CA TYR A 553 14.33 32.27 30.92
C TYR A 553 14.10 31.57 29.58
N ASN A 554 14.12 30.24 29.59
CA ASN A 554 14.07 29.47 28.36
C ASN A 554 12.62 29.11 28.04
N LEU A 555 12.10 29.64 26.92
CA LEU A 555 10.71 29.37 26.50
C LEU A 555 10.46 27.89 26.22
N ASP A 556 11.48 27.11 25.87
CA ASP A 556 11.34 25.67 25.60
C ASP A 556 10.81 24.89 26.82
N PHE A 557 11.07 25.35 28.05
CA PHE A 557 10.54 24.68 29.24
C PHE A 557 9.03 24.87 29.42
N ILE A 558 8.45 25.90 28.80
CA ILE A 558 7.04 26.26 28.97
C ILE A 558 6.12 25.26 28.26
N ASN A 559 6.54 24.73 27.10
CA ASN A 559 5.70 23.90 26.24
C ASN A 559 5.11 22.68 26.97
N SER A 560 5.91 22.04 27.83
CA SER A 560 5.49 20.86 28.58
C SER A 560 4.42 21.17 29.62
N GLY A 561 4.26 22.44 30.04
CA GLY A 561 3.18 22.88 30.90
C GLY A 561 1.78 22.61 30.32
N LYS A 562 1.64 22.49 28.99
CA LYS A 562 0.36 22.19 28.32
C LYS A 562 -0.24 20.86 28.77
N VAL A 563 0.58 19.86 29.10
CA VAL A 563 0.08 18.54 29.51
C VAL A 563 -0.58 18.60 30.89
N LEU A 564 -0.20 19.59 31.72
CA LEU A 564 -0.62 19.70 33.11
C LEU A 564 -2.09 20.12 33.25
N PHE A 565 -2.67 20.77 32.24
CA PHE A 565 -4.08 21.14 32.25
C PHE A 565 -5.01 19.92 32.28
N ASP A 566 -4.79 18.96 31.37
CA ASP A 566 -5.60 17.74 31.32
C ASP A 566 -5.38 16.88 32.58
N LEU A 567 -4.13 16.80 33.08
CA LEU A 567 -3.84 16.09 34.34
C LEU A 567 -4.53 16.76 35.54
N TYR A 568 -4.47 18.09 35.64
CA TYR A 568 -5.14 18.85 36.69
C TYR A 568 -6.66 18.69 36.63
N ARG A 569 -7.26 18.78 35.44
CA ARG A 569 -8.71 18.63 35.24
C ARG A 569 -9.20 17.24 35.65
N GLU A 570 -8.45 16.20 35.31
CA GLU A 570 -8.82 14.81 35.58
C GLU A 570 -8.63 14.42 37.05
N THR A 571 -7.67 15.02 37.77
CA THR A 571 -7.29 14.61 39.13
C THR A 571 -7.67 15.58 40.23
N GLY A 572 -7.79 16.87 39.92
CA GLY A 572 -7.84 17.94 40.91
C GLY A 572 -6.53 18.18 41.68
N ASP A 573 -5.44 17.50 41.31
CA ASP A 573 -4.16 17.57 42.04
C ASP A 573 -3.51 18.96 41.90
N ARG A 574 -3.48 19.70 43.01
CA ARG A 574 -2.99 21.09 43.05
C ARG A 574 -1.51 21.22 42.66
N ARG A 575 -0.70 20.17 42.75
CA ARG A 575 0.72 20.21 42.36
C ARG A 575 0.90 20.58 40.89
N TYR A 576 0.02 20.11 40.01
CA TYR A 576 0.05 20.46 38.59
C TYR A 576 -0.28 21.94 38.37
N LYS A 577 -1.22 22.49 39.13
CA LYS A 577 -1.53 23.93 39.09
C LYS A 577 -0.35 24.77 39.60
N SER A 578 0.26 24.36 40.71
CA SER A 578 1.45 25.02 41.25
C SER A 578 2.62 25.01 40.27
N ALA A 579 2.83 23.90 39.55
CA ALA A 579 3.82 23.81 38.49
C ALA A 579 3.51 24.78 37.33
N MET A 580 2.25 24.87 36.88
CA MET A 580 1.84 25.87 35.87
C MET A 580 2.08 27.31 36.35
N ASP A 581 1.87 27.59 37.64
CA ASP A 581 2.11 28.93 38.22
C ASP A 581 3.58 29.32 38.23
N ILE A 582 4.48 28.35 38.40
CA ILE A 582 5.93 28.55 38.26
C ILE A 582 6.30 28.92 36.82
N LEU A 583 5.70 28.28 35.83
CA LEU A 583 5.92 28.59 34.41
C LEU A 583 5.40 29.99 34.06
N ILE A 584 4.23 30.35 34.56
CA ILE A 584 3.65 31.71 34.43
C ILE A 584 4.53 32.75 35.10
N LYS A 585 5.13 32.44 36.26
CA LYS A 585 6.08 33.33 36.93
C LYS A 585 7.32 33.60 36.08
N GLN A 586 7.83 32.62 35.34
CA GLN A 586 8.89 32.85 34.36
C GLN A 586 8.41 33.82 33.28
N LEU A 587 7.26 33.54 32.64
CA LEU A 587 6.73 34.34 31.54
C LEU A 587 6.47 35.80 31.93
N LYS A 588 6.02 36.04 33.17
CA LYS A 588 5.86 37.40 33.71
C LYS A 588 7.17 38.19 33.72
N ASN A 589 8.27 37.52 34.00
CA ASN A 589 9.61 38.13 34.13
C ASN A 589 10.51 37.82 32.93
N GLN A 590 9.96 37.23 31.87
CA GLN A 590 10.70 36.86 30.66
C GLN A 590 11.28 38.15 30.04
N PRO A 591 12.58 38.19 29.72
CA PRO A 591 13.19 39.31 29.01
C PRO A 591 12.49 39.58 27.69
N ARG A 592 12.41 40.85 27.30
CA ARG A 592 11.63 41.31 26.15
C ARG A 592 12.40 42.26 25.26
N THR A 593 12.03 42.28 23.98
CA THR A 593 12.39 43.33 23.02
C THR A 593 11.75 44.66 23.42
N LEU A 594 12.13 45.77 22.78
CA LEU A 594 11.58 47.10 23.08
C LEU A 594 10.06 47.17 22.89
N GLU A 595 9.53 46.44 21.90
CA GLU A 595 8.08 46.35 21.65
C GLU A 595 7.35 45.34 22.58
N GLY A 596 8.11 44.64 23.43
CA GLY A 596 7.58 43.70 24.42
C GLY A 596 7.50 42.24 23.93
N GLY A 597 8.16 41.90 22.83
CA GLY A 597 8.25 40.52 22.33
C GLY A 597 9.19 39.68 23.18
N PHE A 598 8.83 38.45 23.52
CA PHE A 598 9.69 37.62 24.37
C PHE A 598 10.99 37.25 23.68
N TRP A 599 12.11 37.42 24.41
CA TRP A 599 13.35 36.76 24.03
C TRP A 599 13.15 35.26 24.08
N HIS A 600 13.70 34.55 23.10
CA HIS A 600 13.56 33.09 23.04
C HIS A 600 14.19 32.41 24.26
N LYS A 601 15.37 32.88 24.68
CA LYS A 601 16.10 32.49 25.91
C LYS A 601 16.93 33.65 26.43
N LEU A 602 17.32 33.64 27.72
CA LEU A 602 18.24 34.66 28.24
C LEU A 602 19.55 34.75 27.44
N ILE A 603 20.06 33.60 26.99
CA ILE A 603 21.29 33.53 26.17
C ILE A 603 21.11 34.01 24.72
N TYR A 604 19.85 34.20 24.27
CA TYR A 604 19.51 34.71 22.94
C TYR A 604 18.87 36.08 23.08
N GLN A 605 19.70 37.02 23.54
CA GLN A 605 19.26 38.39 23.81
C GLN A 605 18.69 39.03 22.54
N HIS A 606 17.60 39.79 22.70
CA HIS A 606 16.91 40.54 21.64
C HIS A 606 16.28 39.71 20.53
N GLN A 607 16.21 38.38 20.67
CA GLN A 607 15.79 37.49 19.59
C GLN A 607 14.39 36.91 19.80
N MET A 608 13.53 37.05 18.79
CA MET A 608 12.26 36.32 18.67
C MET A 608 12.41 35.19 17.64
N TRP A 609 12.06 33.97 18.04
CA TRP A 609 12.09 32.79 17.16
C TRP A 609 10.66 32.27 17.00
N LEU A 610 10.27 31.84 15.79
CA LEU A 610 8.94 31.27 15.52
C LEU A 610 8.61 30.12 16.47
N ASP A 611 9.61 29.28 16.79
CA ASP A 611 9.51 28.16 17.72
C ASP A 611 8.93 28.60 19.07
N GLY A 612 9.40 29.72 19.60
CA GLY A 612 8.98 30.27 20.89
C GLY A 612 7.47 30.52 20.99
N LEU A 613 6.80 30.78 19.86
CA LEU A 613 5.36 30.99 19.82
C LEU A 613 4.62 29.70 20.11
N TYR A 614 5.07 28.56 19.58
CA TYR A 614 4.49 27.28 19.96
C TYR A 614 4.80 26.93 21.41
N MET A 615 6.01 27.25 21.88
CA MET A 615 6.41 26.87 23.24
C MET A 615 5.57 27.58 24.31
N ALA A 616 5.28 28.87 24.14
CA ALA A 616 4.66 29.68 25.18
C ALA A 616 3.22 30.10 24.89
N SER A 617 2.89 30.50 23.66
CA SER A 617 1.62 31.22 23.41
C SER A 617 0.36 30.36 23.60
N PRO A 618 0.27 29.10 23.12
CA PRO A 618 -0.86 28.24 23.43
C PRO A 618 -1.00 27.95 24.94
N PHE A 619 0.13 27.81 25.66
CA PHE A 619 0.11 27.63 27.11
C PHE A 619 -0.47 28.86 27.84
N MET A 620 -0.02 30.06 27.47
CA MET A 620 -0.55 31.32 28.03
C MET A 620 -2.03 31.51 27.71
N ALA A 621 -2.44 31.30 26.47
CA ALA A 621 -3.85 31.44 26.07
C ALA A 621 -4.73 30.47 26.85
N GLN A 622 -4.33 29.19 26.96
CA GLN A 622 -5.05 28.20 27.76
C GLN A 622 -5.08 28.55 29.24
N TYR A 623 -3.94 28.95 29.82
CA TYR A 623 -3.88 29.38 31.22
C TYR A 623 -4.83 30.54 31.50
N GLY A 624 -4.84 31.53 30.61
CA GLY A 624 -5.71 32.69 30.70
C GLY A 624 -7.19 32.33 30.63
N ALA A 625 -7.57 31.46 29.69
CA ALA A 625 -8.95 31.01 29.56
C ALA A 625 -9.41 30.13 30.74
N GLU A 626 -8.60 29.13 31.12
CA GLU A 626 -8.97 28.10 32.10
C GLU A 626 -9.01 28.62 33.55
N PHE A 627 -8.20 29.64 33.87
CA PHE A 627 -8.14 30.23 35.22
C PHE A 627 -8.71 31.65 35.31
N ASN A 628 -9.45 32.09 34.28
CA ASN A 628 -10.06 33.42 34.21
C ASN A 628 -9.05 34.56 34.44
N LYS A 629 -7.96 34.52 33.66
CA LYS A 629 -6.84 35.48 33.63
C LYS A 629 -6.65 36.01 32.20
N PRO A 630 -7.59 36.83 31.70
CA PRO A 630 -7.62 37.27 30.30
C PRO A 630 -6.34 38.00 29.87
N GLU A 631 -5.58 38.58 30.80
CA GLU A 631 -4.30 39.22 30.50
C GLU A 631 -3.28 38.29 29.83
N TRP A 632 -3.36 36.97 30.08
CA TRP A 632 -2.49 35.98 29.42
C TRP A 632 -2.96 35.62 28.02
N VAL A 633 -4.25 35.76 27.73
CA VAL A 633 -4.78 35.66 26.36
C VAL A 633 -4.30 36.87 25.56
N ASP A 634 -4.43 38.08 26.12
CA ASP A 634 -3.98 39.32 25.49
C ASP A 634 -2.47 39.27 25.21
N GLU A 635 -1.67 38.80 26.17
CA GLU A 635 -0.23 38.62 26.02
C GLU A 635 0.09 37.62 24.90
N ALA A 636 -0.58 36.46 24.87
CA ALA A 636 -0.37 35.48 23.80
C ALA A 636 -0.63 36.10 22.41
N VAL A 637 -1.73 36.83 22.26
CA VAL A 637 -2.10 37.49 20.99
C VAL A 637 -1.11 38.61 20.63
N LYS A 638 -0.61 39.37 21.61
CA LYS A 638 0.46 40.35 21.40
C LYS A 638 1.71 39.69 20.83
N GLN A 639 2.13 38.54 21.38
CA GLN A 639 3.30 37.82 20.87
C GLN A 639 3.12 37.37 19.41
N PHE A 640 1.93 36.90 19.01
CA PHE A 640 1.64 36.57 17.61
C PHE A 640 1.78 37.78 16.67
N ARG A 641 1.21 38.94 17.05
CA ARG A 641 1.28 40.17 16.25
C ARG A 641 2.73 40.65 16.06
N LEU A 642 3.51 40.67 17.13
CA LEU A 642 4.93 41.06 17.06
C LEU A 642 5.74 40.09 16.21
N CYS A 643 5.54 38.79 16.41
CA CYS A 643 6.23 37.79 15.61
C CYS A 643 5.90 37.92 14.12
N HIS A 644 4.62 38.05 13.77
CA HIS A 644 4.20 38.29 12.38
C HIS A 644 4.86 39.55 11.81
N LYS A 645 4.79 40.68 12.52
CA LYS A 645 5.38 41.97 12.10
C LYS A 645 6.86 41.86 11.74
N HIS A 646 7.63 41.09 12.50
CA HIS A 646 9.10 41.08 12.42
C HIS A 646 9.70 39.86 11.72
N THR A 647 8.91 38.87 11.31
CA THR A 647 9.43 37.66 10.66
C THR A 647 8.78 37.35 9.33
N TYR A 648 7.62 37.95 9.03
CA TYR A 648 6.92 37.75 7.77
C TYR A 648 7.66 38.36 6.59
N ASP A 649 7.86 37.57 5.54
CA ASP A 649 8.42 38.03 4.27
C ASP A 649 7.31 38.16 3.22
N ALA A 650 6.97 39.39 2.85
CA ALA A 650 5.89 39.67 1.91
C ALA A 650 6.19 39.16 0.48
N LYS A 651 7.46 38.93 0.13
CA LYS A 651 7.86 38.46 -1.21
C LYS A 651 7.53 36.99 -1.42
N THR A 652 7.76 36.16 -0.42
CA THR A 652 7.53 34.71 -0.46
C THR A 652 6.21 34.30 0.19
N GLY A 653 5.68 35.13 1.09
CA GLY A 653 4.57 34.78 1.98
C GLY A 653 4.96 33.83 3.12
N LEU A 654 6.26 33.59 3.31
CA LEU A 654 6.82 32.73 4.36
C LEU A 654 7.32 33.55 5.54
N TYR A 655 7.81 32.87 6.57
CA TYR A 655 8.31 33.47 7.80
C TYR A 655 9.75 33.04 8.06
N HIS A 656 10.64 34.00 8.30
CA HIS A 656 12.02 33.73 8.70
C HIS A 656 12.05 33.03 10.06
N HIS A 657 12.99 32.09 10.27
CA HIS A 657 13.08 31.31 11.52
C HIS A 657 13.17 32.20 12.76
N ALA A 658 14.02 33.22 12.71
CA ALA A 658 14.17 34.19 13.79
C ALA A 658 14.40 35.62 13.28
N TRP A 659 14.19 36.54 14.20
CA TRP A 659 14.51 37.95 14.11
C TRP A 659 15.31 38.39 15.35
N ASP A 660 16.38 39.15 15.14
CA ASP A 660 17.17 39.81 16.17
C ASP A 660 16.95 41.33 16.11
N GLU A 661 16.28 41.90 17.12
CA GLU A 661 16.03 43.34 17.22
C GLU A 661 17.32 44.17 17.26
N SER A 662 18.37 43.63 17.89
CA SER A 662 19.66 44.29 18.02
C SER A 662 20.52 44.20 16.76
N LYS A 663 20.20 43.25 15.87
CA LYS A 663 20.96 42.92 14.66
C LYS A 663 22.44 42.59 14.93
N SER A 664 22.75 42.17 16.16
CA SER A 664 24.11 41.90 16.61
C SER A 664 24.56 40.49 16.29
N GLN A 665 23.63 39.55 16.09
CA GLN A 665 23.95 38.20 15.66
C GLN A 665 24.51 38.18 14.22
N ARG A 666 25.57 37.39 13.97
CA ARG A 666 26.17 37.26 12.62
C ARG A 666 25.24 36.67 11.57
N TRP A 667 24.19 35.96 11.99
CA TRP A 667 23.17 35.42 11.08
C TRP A 667 22.10 36.46 10.74
N ALA A 668 21.98 37.53 11.52
CA ALA A 668 20.93 38.53 11.36
C ALA A 668 21.25 39.46 10.19
N ASN A 669 20.28 39.65 9.31
CA ASN A 669 20.38 40.63 8.25
C ASN A 669 20.62 42.04 8.85
N PRO A 670 21.62 42.81 8.37
CA PRO A 670 21.92 44.14 8.95
C PRO A 670 20.79 45.18 8.81
N GLU A 671 19.88 45.01 7.87
CA GLU A 671 18.76 45.92 7.64
C GLU A 671 17.51 45.47 8.39
N THR A 672 17.16 44.18 8.29
CA THR A 672 15.88 43.66 8.80
C THR A 672 15.99 42.93 10.13
N GLY A 673 17.18 42.43 10.49
CA GLY A 673 17.39 41.54 11.63
C GLY A 673 16.97 40.09 11.38
N HIS A 674 16.51 39.74 10.17
CA HIS A 674 16.02 38.39 9.85
C HIS A 674 17.15 37.36 9.75
N SER A 675 16.86 36.13 10.14
CA SER A 675 17.65 34.95 9.74
C SER A 675 17.56 34.66 8.24
N PRO A 676 18.55 34.01 7.60
CA PRO A 676 18.68 34.06 6.15
C PRO A 676 17.84 33.03 5.36
N ASN A 677 17.21 32.05 6.01
CA ASN A 677 16.40 31.03 5.32
C ASN A 677 15.05 30.75 6.00
N PHE A 678 14.13 30.16 5.23
CA PHE A 678 12.81 29.71 5.67
C PHE A 678 12.89 28.25 6.15
N TRP A 679 13.34 28.06 7.39
CA TRP A 679 13.40 26.73 7.98
C TRP A 679 11.99 26.18 8.22
N GLY A 680 11.72 24.98 7.71
CA GLY A 680 10.36 24.51 7.64
C GLY A 680 9.75 24.17 9.01
N ARG A 681 10.52 23.64 9.95
CA ARG A 681 9.98 23.27 11.27
C ARG A 681 9.60 24.50 12.09
N SER A 682 10.35 25.60 11.97
CA SER A 682 9.98 26.85 12.64
C SER A 682 8.66 27.41 12.10
N ILE A 683 8.42 27.31 10.78
CA ILE A 683 7.14 27.69 10.17
C ILE A 683 6.02 26.73 10.59
N GLY A 684 6.31 25.43 10.70
CA GLY A 684 5.37 24.44 11.21
C GLY A 684 4.96 24.74 12.66
N TRP A 685 5.90 25.07 13.54
CA TRP A 685 5.59 25.51 14.91
C TRP A 685 4.74 26.76 14.95
N TRP A 686 5.07 27.77 14.13
CA TRP A 686 4.27 28.98 13.99
C TRP A 686 2.82 28.66 13.60
N PHE A 687 2.62 27.79 12.61
CA PHE A 687 1.28 27.43 12.16
C PHE A 687 0.51 26.65 13.23
N MET A 688 1.16 25.67 13.88
CA MET A 688 0.57 24.94 15.01
C MET A 688 0.18 25.87 16.16
N ALA A 689 1.04 26.85 16.48
CA ALA A 689 0.80 27.79 17.57
C ALA A 689 -0.46 28.61 17.33
N LEU A 690 -0.65 29.09 16.09
CA LEU A 690 -1.83 29.85 15.71
C LEU A 690 -3.12 29.04 15.92
N VAL A 691 -3.18 27.81 15.38
CA VAL A 691 -4.40 26.99 15.47
C VAL A 691 -4.67 26.48 16.89
N ASP A 692 -3.64 26.25 17.70
CA ASP A 692 -3.78 25.77 19.07
C ASP A 692 -4.15 26.88 20.05
N ALA A 693 -3.58 28.07 19.91
CA ALA A 693 -3.93 29.19 20.77
C ALA A 693 -5.38 29.67 20.52
N LEU A 694 -5.87 29.59 19.28
CA LEU A 694 -7.24 30.01 18.93
C LEU A 694 -8.34 29.18 19.58
N ASP A 695 -8.04 28.00 20.12
CA ASP A 695 -8.99 27.24 20.96
C ASP A 695 -9.35 28.00 22.26
N PHE A 696 -8.50 28.92 22.69
CA PHE A 696 -8.62 29.63 23.97
C PHE A 696 -8.75 31.15 23.84
N VAL A 697 -8.59 31.70 22.63
CA VAL A 697 -8.80 33.13 22.34
C VAL A 697 -10.30 33.38 22.08
N PRO A 698 -11.00 34.20 22.90
CA PRO A 698 -12.43 34.47 22.74
C PRO A 698 -12.81 34.98 21.35
N GLU A 699 -14.01 34.66 20.87
CA GLU A 699 -14.49 35.04 19.53
C GLU A 699 -14.50 36.56 19.30
N ASN A 700 -14.81 37.33 20.34
CA ASN A 700 -14.84 38.80 20.33
C ASN A 700 -13.49 39.46 20.63
N HIS A 701 -12.41 38.69 20.84
CA HIS A 701 -11.10 39.27 21.14
C HIS A 701 -10.55 40.02 19.90
N PRO A 702 -10.08 41.28 20.04
CA PRO A 702 -9.76 42.14 18.90
C PRO A 702 -8.62 41.62 18.01
N GLY A 703 -7.71 40.81 18.53
CA GLY A 703 -6.64 40.19 17.73
C GLY A 703 -6.94 38.81 17.18
N ARG A 704 -8.15 38.27 17.38
CA ARG A 704 -8.54 36.98 16.83
C ARG A 704 -8.59 37.01 15.30
N ALA A 705 -9.13 38.09 14.72
CA ALA A 705 -9.23 38.26 13.28
C ALA A 705 -7.85 38.28 12.61
N ASP A 706 -6.86 38.94 13.22
CA ASP A 706 -5.48 38.98 12.73
C ASP A 706 -4.87 37.57 12.65
N MET A 707 -5.01 36.78 13.72
CA MET A 707 -4.49 35.41 13.77
C MET A 707 -5.13 34.50 12.72
N ILE A 708 -6.45 34.60 12.51
CA ILE A 708 -7.14 33.89 11.42
C ILE A 708 -6.64 34.37 10.06
N GLY A 709 -6.35 35.65 9.90
CA GLY A 709 -5.71 36.21 8.71
C GLY A 709 -4.34 35.58 8.44
N TYR A 710 -3.51 35.41 9.47
CA TYR A 710 -2.19 34.77 9.34
C TYR A 710 -2.30 33.29 8.95
N ILE A 711 -3.28 32.57 9.51
CA ILE A 711 -3.61 31.19 9.12
C ILE A 711 -4.01 31.12 7.65
N ARG A 712 -4.89 32.03 7.17
CA ARG A 712 -5.31 32.08 5.76
C ARG A 712 -4.12 32.36 4.84
N GLY A 713 -3.24 33.29 5.21
CA GLY A 713 -2.03 33.60 4.44
C GLY A 713 -1.09 32.38 4.29
N LEU A 714 -0.88 31.62 5.37
CA LEU A 714 -0.14 30.36 5.29
C LEU A 714 -0.87 29.31 4.44
N ALA A 715 -2.19 29.20 4.61
CA ALA A 715 -3.02 28.23 3.89
C ALA A 715 -2.95 28.43 2.38
N GLU A 716 -2.90 29.68 1.92
CA GLU A 716 -2.73 30.07 0.52
C GLU A 716 -1.29 29.93 0.01
N THR A 717 -0.30 30.09 0.89
CA THR A 717 1.12 30.15 0.50
C THR A 717 1.79 28.78 0.47
N LEU A 718 1.68 27.98 1.54
CA LEU A 718 2.38 26.70 1.67
C LEU A 718 2.08 25.67 0.56
N PRO A 719 0.89 25.60 -0.08
CA PRO A 719 0.65 24.64 -1.16
C PRO A 719 1.53 24.90 -2.38
N LYS A 720 2.01 26.14 -2.58
CA LYS A 720 2.96 26.51 -3.65
C LYS A 720 4.32 25.82 -3.47
N TYR A 721 4.65 25.45 -2.24
CA TYR A 721 5.91 24.81 -1.85
C TYR A 721 5.77 23.32 -1.51
N GLN A 722 4.56 22.77 -1.56
CA GLN A 722 4.33 21.34 -1.37
C GLN A 722 4.74 20.57 -2.63
N ASP A 723 5.58 19.55 -2.50
CA ASP A 723 6.03 18.82 -3.67
C ASP A 723 4.94 17.90 -4.27
N LYS A 724 5.31 17.19 -5.35
CA LYS A 724 4.40 16.26 -6.04
C LYS A 724 3.99 15.08 -5.16
N ALA A 725 4.83 14.67 -4.21
CA ALA A 725 4.52 13.60 -3.27
C ALA A 725 3.65 14.10 -2.10
N GLY A 726 3.53 15.42 -1.89
CA GLY A 726 2.77 16.00 -0.78
C GLY A 726 3.63 16.46 0.39
N LEU A 727 4.96 16.44 0.25
CA LEU A 727 5.90 16.72 1.32
C LEU A 727 6.43 18.15 1.24
N TRP A 728 6.81 18.70 2.39
CA TRP A 728 7.59 19.94 2.48
C TRP A 728 9.03 19.65 2.87
N TYR A 729 9.92 20.59 2.54
CA TYR A 729 11.37 20.42 2.64
C TYR A 729 11.93 21.13 3.87
N GLN A 730 13.11 20.68 4.32
CA GLN A 730 13.85 21.28 5.44
C GLN A 730 14.00 22.80 5.28
N VAL A 731 14.38 23.25 4.09
CA VAL A 731 14.29 24.67 3.68
C VAL A 731 13.19 24.78 2.62
N ILE A 732 12.05 25.38 2.99
CA ILE A 732 10.77 25.22 2.26
C ILE A 732 10.81 25.75 0.83
N ASP A 733 11.46 26.88 0.60
CA ASP A 733 11.45 27.59 -0.69
C ASP A 733 12.50 27.08 -1.68
N GLN A 734 13.37 26.16 -1.26
CA GLN A 734 14.51 25.68 -2.05
C GLN A 734 14.48 24.16 -2.32
N PRO A 735 13.34 23.55 -2.73
CA PRO A 735 13.22 22.08 -2.83
C PRO A 735 14.13 21.47 -3.92
N LYS A 736 14.59 22.27 -4.87
CA LYS A 736 15.48 21.84 -5.97
C LYS A 736 16.97 22.04 -5.66
N ARG A 737 17.33 22.75 -4.57
CA ARG A 737 18.73 23.00 -4.22
C ARG A 737 19.37 21.72 -3.71
N LYS A 738 20.52 21.36 -4.28
CA LYS A 738 21.24 20.11 -3.96
C LYS A 738 21.47 20.00 -2.45
N GLY A 739 21.15 18.83 -1.89
CA GLY A 739 21.30 18.54 -0.46
C GLY A 739 20.05 18.81 0.39
N ASN A 740 19.07 19.58 -0.11
CA ASN A 740 17.78 19.70 0.57
C ASN A 740 17.02 18.37 0.54
N PHE A 741 16.09 18.19 1.48
CA PHE A 741 15.33 16.95 1.61
C PHE A 741 13.91 17.22 2.13
N PRO A 742 12.93 16.37 1.74
CA PRO A 742 11.61 16.37 2.36
C PRO A 742 11.76 15.95 3.83
N GLU A 743 11.21 16.76 4.73
CA GLU A 743 11.42 16.63 6.17
C GLU A 743 10.10 16.35 6.89
N ALA A 744 10.14 15.36 7.78
CA ALA A 744 8.93 14.79 8.37
C ALA A 744 8.26 15.72 9.39
N SER A 745 9.01 16.44 10.23
CA SER A 745 8.40 17.38 11.18
C SER A 745 7.67 18.53 10.46
N VAL A 746 8.28 19.16 9.44
CA VAL A 746 7.61 20.21 8.64
C VAL A 746 6.30 19.69 8.09
N THR A 747 6.35 18.51 7.46
CA THR A 747 5.18 17.94 6.79
C THR A 747 4.07 17.59 7.79
N THR A 748 4.41 17.01 8.94
CA THR A 748 3.42 16.58 9.95
C THR A 748 2.83 17.77 10.71
N GLN A 749 3.62 18.81 10.99
CA GLN A 749 3.13 20.05 11.59
C GLN A 749 2.18 20.80 10.65
N CYS A 750 2.54 20.94 9.37
CA CYS A 750 1.65 21.51 8.36
C CYS A 750 0.37 20.67 8.21
N MET A 751 0.49 19.34 8.12
CA MET A 751 -0.65 18.42 8.05
C MET A 751 -1.63 18.63 9.20
N TYR A 752 -1.15 18.64 10.45
CA TYR A 752 -1.98 18.89 11.62
C TYR A 752 -2.63 20.28 11.57
N ALA A 753 -1.86 21.32 11.29
CA ALA A 753 -2.37 22.69 11.31
C ALA A 753 -3.43 22.93 10.23
N TYR A 754 -3.24 22.40 9.02
CA TYR A 754 -4.27 22.44 7.97
C TYR A 754 -5.54 21.70 8.37
N ALA A 755 -5.42 20.45 8.83
CA ALA A 755 -6.57 19.63 9.20
C ALA A 755 -7.37 20.31 10.32
N LYS A 756 -6.70 20.79 11.38
CA LYS A 756 -7.33 21.52 12.47
C LYS A 756 -7.97 22.83 12.01
N ALA A 757 -7.28 23.64 11.20
CA ALA A 757 -7.80 24.91 10.72
C ALA A 757 -9.06 24.75 9.87
N VAL A 758 -9.14 23.69 9.06
CA VAL A 758 -10.36 23.32 8.31
C VAL A 758 -11.48 22.91 9.27
N ASN A 759 -11.20 21.98 10.19
CA ASN A 759 -12.20 21.48 11.14
C ASN A 759 -12.78 22.58 12.04
N LYS A 760 -11.99 23.62 12.32
CA LYS A 760 -12.39 24.79 13.12
C LYS A 760 -13.01 25.92 12.28
N GLY A 761 -13.08 25.77 10.95
CA GLY A 761 -13.65 26.77 10.05
C GLY A 761 -12.80 28.03 9.88
N TYR A 762 -11.51 27.99 10.20
CA TYR A 762 -10.61 29.15 10.04
C TYR A 762 -10.23 29.37 8.56
N ILE A 763 -10.23 28.29 7.79
CA ILE A 763 -9.94 28.24 6.34
C ILE A 763 -10.95 27.37 5.61
N ASP A 764 -11.02 27.54 4.28
CA ASP A 764 -11.95 26.82 3.40
C ASP A 764 -11.71 25.30 3.40
N ALA A 765 -12.80 24.52 3.29
CA ALA A 765 -12.78 23.06 3.29
C ALA A 765 -11.89 22.45 2.18
N LYS A 766 -11.68 23.15 1.06
CA LYS A 766 -10.79 22.70 -0.02
C LYS A 766 -9.36 22.43 0.43
N TYR A 767 -8.91 23.07 1.51
CA TYR A 767 -7.56 22.89 2.04
C TYR A 767 -7.37 21.55 2.76
N ARG A 768 -8.45 20.80 3.04
CA ARG A 768 -8.33 19.43 3.57
C ARG A 768 -7.52 18.53 2.65
N ALA A 769 -7.70 18.69 1.34
CA ALA A 769 -6.94 17.94 0.32
C ALA A 769 -5.42 18.17 0.42
N VAL A 770 -4.97 19.31 0.95
CA VAL A 770 -3.55 19.61 1.16
C VAL A 770 -2.98 18.74 2.30
N ALA A 771 -3.72 18.58 3.39
CA ALA A 771 -3.35 17.73 4.52
C ALA A 771 -3.44 16.24 4.17
N GLU A 772 -4.48 15.81 3.44
CA GLU A 772 -4.62 14.43 2.97
C GLU A 772 -3.47 14.03 2.01
N LYS A 773 -3.09 14.94 1.10
CA LYS A 773 -1.94 14.75 0.23
C LYS A 773 -0.63 14.64 1.03
N ALA A 774 -0.50 15.39 2.13
CA ALA A 774 0.65 15.27 3.03
C ALA A 774 0.70 13.91 3.74
N LEU A 775 -0.44 13.44 4.25
CA LEU A 775 -0.55 12.11 4.87
C LEU A 775 -0.18 11.01 3.86
N GLN A 776 -0.64 11.11 2.61
CA GLN A 776 -0.30 10.15 1.57
C GLN A 776 1.21 10.18 1.24
N GLY A 777 1.80 11.37 1.13
CA GLY A 777 3.24 11.52 0.93
C GLY A 777 4.07 10.91 2.07
N LEU A 778 3.64 11.10 3.31
CA LEU A 778 4.27 10.50 4.49
C LEU A 778 4.21 8.97 4.40
N LYS A 779 3.02 8.39 4.13
CA LYS A 779 2.83 6.94 3.96
C LYS A 779 3.70 6.36 2.85
N ASP A 780 3.81 7.06 1.72
CA ASP A 780 4.50 6.54 0.54
C ASP A 780 6.02 6.67 0.62
N LYS A 781 6.54 7.63 1.39
CA LYS A 781 7.97 8.02 1.33
C LYS A 781 8.70 7.96 2.66
N LEU A 782 8.04 8.30 3.77
CA LEU A 782 8.72 8.56 5.04
C LEU A 782 8.27 7.64 6.19
N LEU A 783 7.11 6.97 6.07
CA LEU A 783 6.57 6.05 7.07
C LEU A 783 6.89 4.60 6.69
N ILE A 784 7.47 3.86 7.61
CA ILE A 784 7.89 2.46 7.40
C ILE A 784 7.20 1.57 8.42
N GLU A 785 6.45 0.58 7.95
CA GLU A 785 5.97 -0.53 8.78
C GLU A 785 7.11 -1.54 9.02
N LYS A 786 7.32 -1.89 10.28
CA LYS A 786 8.33 -2.84 10.74
C LYS A 786 7.69 -4.20 11.02
N GLN A 787 8.48 -5.27 10.91
CA GLN A 787 8.03 -6.64 11.16
C GLN A 787 7.61 -6.88 12.63
N ASP A 788 8.11 -6.08 13.57
CA ASP A 788 7.67 -6.09 14.97
C ASP A 788 6.27 -5.48 15.19
N GLY A 789 5.61 -5.04 14.11
CA GLY A 789 4.29 -4.42 14.13
C GLY A 789 4.32 -2.92 14.40
N THR A 790 5.49 -2.30 14.56
CA THR A 790 5.61 -0.85 14.78
C THR A 790 5.71 -0.06 13.49
N LEU A 791 5.28 1.19 13.54
CA LEU A 791 5.55 2.19 12.52
C LEU A 791 6.78 3.03 12.88
N THR A 792 7.56 3.40 11.89
CA THR A 792 8.72 4.29 12.00
C THR A 792 8.57 5.47 11.04
N LEU A 793 8.61 6.69 11.56
CA LEU A 793 8.69 7.91 10.76
C LEU A 793 10.15 8.32 10.60
N THR A 794 10.59 8.43 9.35
CA THR A 794 11.97 8.69 8.98
C THR A 794 12.20 10.13 8.54
N ARG A 795 13.47 10.53 8.41
CA ARG A 795 13.88 11.88 7.96
C ARG A 795 13.35 13.01 8.84
N CYS A 796 13.40 12.82 10.16
CA CYS A 796 13.14 13.89 11.09
C CYS A 796 14.46 14.62 11.41
N CYS A 797 14.54 15.92 11.15
CA CYS A 797 15.65 16.76 11.57
C CYS A 797 15.71 16.77 13.10
N GLN A 798 16.86 16.43 13.69
CA GLN A 798 17.02 16.30 15.14
C GLN A 798 16.89 17.64 15.87
N VAL A 799 17.55 18.67 15.35
CA VAL A 799 17.59 20.00 15.95
C VAL A 799 17.89 21.03 14.85
N GLY A 800 17.42 22.26 15.05
CA GLY A 800 17.82 23.42 14.28
C GLY A 800 17.83 24.62 15.21
N GLY A 801 18.73 25.57 15.00
CA GLY A 801 18.88 26.74 15.86
C GLY A 801 19.85 27.76 15.26
N LEU A 802 19.99 28.90 15.93
CA LEU A 802 20.82 30.01 15.47
C LEU A 802 21.79 30.46 16.56
N GLY A 803 22.94 31.00 16.18
CA GLY A 803 24.00 31.46 17.08
C GLY A 803 24.61 30.34 17.94
N GLY A 804 25.07 30.69 19.14
CA GLY A 804 25.63 29.74 20.12
C GLY A 804 27.04 29.22 19.80
N HIS A 805 27.43 28.13 20.45
CA HIS A 805 28.73 27.44 20.27
C HIS A 805 28.53 25.92 20.14
N PRO A 806 28.97 25.27 19.03
CA PRO A 806 29.51 25.90 17.82
C PRO A 806 28.50 26.86 17.18
N TYR A 807 29.00 27.86 16.45
CA TYR A 807 28.15 28.92 15.92
C TYR A 807 27.32 28.43 14.75
N ARG A 808 26.00 28.66 14.83
CA ARG A 808 25.02 28.29 13.81
C ARG A 808 24.60 29.54 13.05
N ASP A 809 25.00 29.64 11.79
CA ASP A 809 24.84 30.84 10.97
C ASP A 809 23.47 30.94 10.27
N GLY A 810 22.63 29.90 10.37
CA GLY A 810 21.33 29.88 9.71
C GLY A 810 21.41 29.73 8.19
N SER A 811 22.60 29.49 7.62
CA SER A 811 22.77 29.24 6.20
C SER A 811 21.98 28.02 5.73
N PHE A 812 21.81 27.90 4.42
CA PHE A 812 21.18 26.72 3.84
C PHE A 812 21.98 25.46 4.22
N GLU A 813 23.31 25.55 4.10
CA GLU A 813 24.29 24.51 4.42
C GLU A 813 24.21 24.07 5.88
N TYR A 814 24.00 25.01 6.80
CA TYR A 814 23.75 24.70 8.20
C TYR A 814 22.46 23.88 8.37
N TYR A 815 21.32 24.35 7.84
CA TYR A 815 20.05 23.64 8.01
C TYR A 815 20.02 22.26 7.36
N ILE A 816 20.63 22.08 6.18
CA ILE A 816 20.69 20.76 5.54
C ILE A 816 21.78 19.85 6.14
N GLY A 817 22.75 20.43 6.85
CA GLY A 817 23.80 19.70 7.57
C GLY A 817 23.36 19.15 8.93
N GLU A 818 22.21 19.59 9.45
CA GLU A 818 21.66 19.08 10.70
C GLU A 818 21.34 17.59 10.64
N LYS A 819 21.58 16.89 11.74
CA LYS A 819 21.41 15.43 11.79
C LYS A 819 19.94 15.06 11.60
N MET A 820 19.69 14.00 10.86
CA MET A 820 18.39 13.33 10.83
C MET A 820 18.37 12.16 11.80
N ARG A 821 17.22 11.92 12.42
CA ARG A 821 16.94 10.70 13.19
C ARG A 821 15.50 10.25 12.97
N ASP A 822 15.26 8.97 13.18
CA ASP A 822 13.91 8.41 13.09
C ASP A 822 13.15 8.66 14.40
N ASN A 823 11.83 8.83 14.29
CA ASN A 823 10.91 8.99 15.41
C ASN A 823 11.30 10.11 16.39
N ASP A 824 11.70 11.28 15.86
CA ASP A 824 11.83 12.50 16.66
C ASP A 824 10.45 12.99 17.09
N SER A 825 10.25 13.31 18.38
CA SER A 825 8.92 13.66 18.90
C SER A 825 8.38 14.97 18.36
N LYS A 826 9.24 15.83 17.79
CA LYS A 826 8.84 17.03 17.06
C LYS A 826 8.14 16.72 15.73
N ALA A 827 8.26 15.48 15.24
CA ALA A 827 7.51 14.94 14.11
C ALA A 827 6.43 13.95 14.55
N THR A 828 6.72 13.06 15.51
CA THR A 828 5.77 12.01 15.90
C THR A 828 4.54 12.55 16.63
N GLY A 829 4.70 13.57 17.48
CA GLY A 829 3.58 14.26 18.11
C GLY A 829 2.63 14.87 17.08
N PRO A 830 3.10 15.78 16.20
CA PRO A 830 2.27 16.35 15.15
C PRO A 830 1.69 15.32 14.17
N PHE A 831 2.38 14.21 13.90
CA PHE A 831 1.83 13.13 13.08
C PHE A 831 0.56 12.53 13.70
N ILE A 832 0.62 12.16 14.98
CA ILE A 832 -0.51 11.57 15.72
C ILE A 832 -1.66 12.57 15.79
N MET A 833 -1.37 13.81 16.18
CA MET A 833 -2.40 14.88 16.26
C MET A 833 -3.03 15.16 14.90
N GLY A 834 -2.24 15.20 13.82
CA GLY A 834 -2.75 15.45 12.48
C GLY A 834 -3.60 14.31 11.92
N CYS A 835 -3.26 13.05 12.23
CA CYS A 835 -4.12 11.91 11.90
C CYS A 835 -5.47 12.00 12.63
N LEU A 836 -5.46 12.33 13.93
CA LEU A 836 -6.69 12.54 14.69
C LEU A 836 -7.58 13.65 14.11
N GLU A 837 -6.99 14.75 13.62
CA GLU A 837 -7.76 15.81 12.97
C GLU A 837 -8.30 15.40 11.60
N LEU A 838 -7.57 14.59 10.83
CA LEU A 838 -8.06 14.04 9.55
C LEU A 838 -9.12 12.94 9.71
N GLU A 839 -9.33 12.44 10.94
CA GLU A 839 -10.37 11.46 11.28
C GLU A 839 -11.68 12.13 11.73
N LYS A 840 -11.69 13.46 11.95
CA LYS A 840 -12.90 14.28 12.16
C LYS A 840 -13.47 14.74 10.83
#